data_AF-A0A3C1DPW5-F1
#
_entry.id   AF-A0A3C1DPW5-F1
#
_cell.length_a   1.000
_cell.length_b   1.000
_cell.length_c   1.000
_cell.angle_alpha   90.00
_cell.angle_beta   90.00
_cell.angle_gamma   90.00
#
_symmetry.space_group_name_H-M   'P 1'
#
loop_
_entity.id
_entity.type
_entity.pdbx_description
1 polymer ?
#
loop_
_entity_poly.entity_id
_entity_poly.type
_entity_poly.pdbx_seq_one_letter_code
_entity_poly.pdbx_strand_id
1 'polypeptide(L)'
;MGLAFSLAEALNIGWDLAAGGGAASIRDKLAEVGFRRAVVVELMQSGFKVYPSSTRRVIASKEFTDWLSAGGTSPLDEHLNDEQLVMLGVSNETTAAELGEAIGRALAAVAFDLADPVQTETFRRIGDLDEPALGTFNYAKDTWEFLTDGTHAGFGVFPVRWNERPVTNFFTGRRNDLEAIETAIGRSSTTVVTQLVWGLGGVGKTQLLAKFSSVHRDAFDLLAWFDASKEISPQLIGLAHQVGIIGADKDLAGLMLAWLRSTNRQCLVILDNVEEPAILAGFQSTDTVRLIATTRLSTLGGYGEMLKLGVFTRHEVRRYLQSRTTMTASDAERVGVALGNLPLALAHAAAYCSTNGTTADGYLSLLEGLPSPEFYSDNLDEFYLRVVYETWNTSIQHVSALAVRMLEVAAWLHPDAIPVEAFYSLVGNTRAGEADVDARHHESRALRQAGGELATWSLAEWTVEFELVVHRLVQRVVRDTKASQEARRHAVGFVVEATQFDVQQRGSWTLAQKIAPHLSALMECPCAIDDAGAELVEASNRCLQAFHYGGRPTESVRLANTASTYAEHVLGGGHPSTLVAWGNLAASYLSAGRTDEAIALGERVANQSHALLGAGHSSTLVAWGNLALSYQKAGRINEAITIDERITKQSEELLGAEHSDTLTRWGNLALSYRTAGRTNEAITIDERITKQSEELLGAEHSATLTRRSNLASSYRTAGRTNEAVTIGEWVANRSEELLGAEHPSTLLAWGNLALSYQQAGRINEAITLGEQVTKQSERLLGSEHPTTLAAWSILASSYPEAGRNEEAIIISERITKQSEKLLGAKHPDTLTRRSNLASSYRTAGRTNEAITIDERITKQSDELLGAKHPETLAKWVNLASSYRTAGRINEAITLGEQVTKQSEEFLGANHPTTLVAWGNLALSYRAVGRTDEAMALLKLTAASMDDQGNSDTQTRTLARMKERIAEWQRQDS
;
A
#
# COMPACT_ATOMS: atom_id res chain seq x y z
N MET A 1 -19.59 -27.94 26.82
CA MET A 1 -20.48 -26.76 27.01
C MET A 1 -20.28 -26.05 28.34
N GLY A 2 -20.36 -26.72 29.50
CA GLY A 2 -19.75 -26.17 30.73
C GLY A 2 -18.27 -25.79 30.49
N LEU A 3 -17.60 -26.60 29.66
CA LEU A 3 -16.26 -26.38 29.12
C LEU A 3 -15.99 -25.11 28.31
N ALA A 4 -16.93 -24.57 27.52
CA ALA A 4 -16.69 -23.34 26.75
C ALA A 4 -16.85 -22.11 27.65
N PHE A 5 -17.81 -22.18 28.58
CA PHE A 5 -18.00 -21.20 29.63
C PHE A 5 -16.79 -21.20 30.58
N SER A 6 -16.34 -22.38 31.04
CA SER A 6 -15.14 -22.55 31.84
C SER A 6 -13.85 -22.18 31.10
N LEU A 7 -13.77 -22.34 29.77
CA LEU A 7 -12.63 -21.84 28.98
C LEU A 7 -12.65 -20.30 28.92
N ALA A 8 -13.81 -19.69 28.66
CA ALA A 8 -13.94 -18.23 28.64
C ALA A 8 -13.69 -17.60 30.02
N GLU A 9 -14.14 -18.25 31.09
CA GLU A 9 -13.85 -17.88 32.48
C GLU A 9 -12.37 -18.06 32.83
N ALA A 10 -11.75 -19.18 32.41
CA ALA A 10 -10.33 -19.46 32.63
C ALA A 10 -9.40 -18.54 31.81
N LEU A 11 -9.84 -18.11 30.63
CA LEU A 11 -9.14 -17.16 29.75
C LEU A 11 -9.52 -15.69 30.05
N ASN A 12 -10.38 -15.47 31.07
CA ASN A 12 -10.86 -14.17 31.52
C ASN A 12 -11.49 -13.31 30.40
N ILE A 13 -12.08 -13.95 29.40
CA ILE A 13 -12.81 -13.30 28.31
C ILE A 13 -14.20 -12.97 28.88
N GLY A 14 -14.36 -11.77 29.46
CA GLY A 14 -15.59 -11.33 30.12
C GLY A 14 -16.80 -11.24 29.17
N TRP A 15 -17.65 -12.26 29.20
CA TRP A 15 -18.97 -12.25 28.55
C TRP A 15 -20.01 -11.91 29.62
N ASP A 16 -20.30 -10.62 29.81
CA ASP A 16 -21.26 -10.19 30.82
C ASP A 16 -22.70 -10.43 30.32
N LEU A 17 -23.40 -11.40 30.93
CA LEU A 17 -24.70 -11.93 30.49
C LEU A 17 -25.86 -11.61 31.46
N ALA A 18 -25.61 -10.86 32.53
CA ALA A 18 -26.57 -10.74 33.63
C ALA A 18 -26.76 -9.32 34.19
N ALA A 19 -27.10 -8.32 33.36
CA ALA A 19 -27.82 -7.13 33.83
C ALA A 19 -28.34 -6.27 32.66
N GLY A 20 -29.64 -6.38 32.35
CA GLY A 20 -30.57 -5.32 31.90
C GLY A 20 -30.15 -4.10 31.06
N GLY A 21 -29.02 -4.08 30.34
CA GLY A 21 -28.54 -2.90 29.61
C GLY A 21 -27.90 -3.24 28.27
N GLY A 22 -28.60 -2.95 27.18
CA GLY A 22 -28.05 -2.83 25.82
C GLY A 22 -27.66 -4.15 25.13
N ALA A 23 -28.45 -4.57 24.15
CA ALA A 23 -28.20 -5.73 23.28
C ALA A 23 -27.00 -5.54 22.29
N ALA A 24 -25.86 -5.05 22.76
CA ALA A 24 -24.66 -4.75 21.96
C ALA A 24 -23.41 -5.59 22.32
N SER A 25 -23.46 -6.55 23.25
CA SER A 25 -22.21 -7.10 23.83
C SER A 25 -21.59 -8.34 23.17
N ILE A 26 -22.32 -9.11 22.34
CA ILE A 26 -21.77 -10.33 21.69
C ILE A 26 -21.86 -10.24 20.16
N ARG A 27 -23.00 -9.75 19.64
CA ARG A 27 -23.26 -9.63 18.20
C ARG A 27 -22.27 -8.70 17.48
N ASP A 28 -21.89 -7.60 18.14
CA ASP A 28 -20.95 -6.63 17.57
C ASP A 28 -19.50 -7.11 17.67
N LYS A 29 -19.11 -7.76 18.78
CA LYS A 29 -17.77 -8.37 18.94
C LYS A 29 -17.55 -9.55 17.99
N LEU A 30 -18.55 -10.42 17.81
CA LEU A 30 -18.48 -11.51 16.83
C LEU A 30 -18.50 -10.98 15.38
N ALA A 31 -19.23 -9.89 15.10
CA ALA A 31 -19.20 -9.24 13.80
C ALA A 31 -17.85 -8.58 13.48
N GLU A 32 -17.13 -8.06 14.49
CA GLU A 32 -15.83 -7.39 14.36
C GLU A 32 -14.68 -8.39 14.07
N VAL A 33 -14.77 -9.63 14.54
CA VAL A 33 -13.65 -10.62 14.54
C VAL A 33 -13.80 -11.72 13.47
N GLY A 34 -14.69 -11.54 12.49
CA GLY A 34 -14.82 -12.51 11.40
C GLY A 34 -15.52 -13.83 11.79
N PHE A 35 -16.24 -13.87 12.91
CA PHE A 35 -17.08 -15.00 13.34
C PHE A 35 -18.02 -15.51 12.24
N ARG A 36 -18.64 -14.58 11.50
CA ARG A 36 -19.52 -14.93 10.37
C ARG A 36 -18.79 -15.67 9.25
N ARG A 37 -17.47 -15.47 9.14
CA ARG A 37 -16.61 -16.18 8.19
C ARG A 37 -16.18 -17.52 8.76
N ALA A 38 -15.82 -17.59 10.04
CA ALA A 38 -15.46 -18.85 10.73
C ALA A 38 -16.62 -19.85 10.77
N VAL A 39 -17.82 -19.42 11.13
CA VAL A 39 -19.04 -20.24 11.09
C VAL A 39 -19.30 -20.75 9.68
N VAL A 40 -19.21 -19.86 8.68
CA VAL A 40 -19.42 -20.24 7.28
C VAL A 40 -18.36 -21.24 6.79
N VAL A 41 -17.11 -21.15 7.27
CA VAL A 41 -16.01 -22.09 6.96
C VAL A 41 -16.22 -23.45 7.61
N GLU A 42 -16.52 -23.50 8.91
CA GLU A 42 -16.76 -24.76 9.65
C GLU A 42 -18.02 -25.49 9.17
N LEU A 43 -19.07 -24.75 8.82
CA LEU A 43 -20.27 -25.31 8.21
C LEU A 43 -19.95 -25.97 6.85
N MET A 44 -19.09 -25.34 6.04
CA MET A 44 -18.64 -25.94 4.78
C MET A 44 -17.72 -27.15 5.00
N GLN A 45 -16.83 -27.12 6.00
CA GLN A 45 -15.95 -28.25 6.34
C GLN A 45 -16.72 -29.44 6.91
N SER A 46 -17.82 -29.18 7.62
CA SER A 46 -18.74 -30.20 8.14
C SER A 46 -19.72 -30.73 7.08
N GLY A 47 -19.54 -30.35 5.80
CA GLY A 47 -20.29 -30.90 4.67
C GLY A 47 -21.64 -30.21 4.37
N PHE A 48 -21.97 -29.10 5.04
CA PHE A 48 -23.20 -28.35 4.77
C PHE A 48 -23.10 -27.50 3.50
N LYS A 49 -24.17 -27.46 2.69
CA LYS A 49 -24.28 -26.55 1.54
C LYS A 49 -24.68 -25.15 2.01
N VAL A 50 -23.69 -24.27 2.14
CA VAL A 50 -23.88 -22.91 2.65
C VAL A 50 -24.04 -21.90 1.50
N TYR A 51 -25.11 -21.09 1.53
CA TYR A 51 -25.29 -19.95 0.62
C TYR A 51 -24.91 -18.65 1.33
N PRO A 52 -23.75 -18.01 1.01
CA PRO A 52 -23.16 -16.98 1.86
C PRO A 52 -24.07 -15.77 2.15
N SER A 53 -24.92 -15.37 1.20
CA SER A 53 -25.86 -14.27 1.36
C SER A 53 -27.04 -14.64 2.27
N SER A 54 -27.57 -15.85 2.14
CA SER A 54 -28.69 -16.38 2.93
C SER A 54 -28.27 -16.73 4.35
N THR A 55 -27.14 -17.43 4.50
CA THR A 55 -26.57 -17.79 5.80
C THR A 55 -26.18 -16.56 6.61
N ARG A 56 -25.64 -15.51 5.97
CA ARG A 56 -25.39 -14.22 6.65
C ARG A 56 -26.65 -13.53 7.13
N ARG A 57 -27.78 -13.68 6.43
CA ARG A 57 -29.07 -13.13 6.87
C ARG A 57 -29.60 -13.88 8.09
N VAL A 58 -29.53 -15.22 8.09
CA VAL A 58 -29.98 -16.03 9.23
C VAL A 58 -29.08 -15.80 10.44
N ILE A 59 -27.75 -15.76 10.28
CA ILE A 59 -26.80 -15.46 11.36
C ILE A 59 -26.96 -14.02 11.91
N ALA A 60 -27.49 -13.10 11.11
CA ALA A 60 -27.83 -11.74 11.53
C ALA A 60 -29.28 -11.61 12.02
N SER A 61 -30.06 -12.68 12.05
CA SER A 61 -31.44 -12.64 12.53
C SER A 61 -31.46 -12.48 14.05
N LYS A 62 -32.55 -11.90 14.55
CA LYS A 62 -32.72 -11.73 15.99
C LYS A 62 -32.89 -13.10 16.66
N GLU A 63 -33.60 -14.02 16.01
CA GLU A 63 -33.89 -15.37 16.50
C GLU A 63 -32.61 -16.20 16.67
N PHE A 64 -31.68 -16.12 15.70
CA PHE A 64 -30.36 -16.75 15.82
C PHE A 64 -29.50 -16.12 16.92
N THR A 65 -29.60 -14.79 17.07
CA THR A 65 -28.88 -14.05 18.12
C THR A 65 -29.46 -14.39 19.50
N ASP A 66 -30.77 -14.55 19.63
CA ASP A 66 -31.47 -14.90 20.86
C ASP A 66 -31.16 -16.36 21.24
N TRP A 67 -31.12 -17.27 20.27
CA TRP A 67 -30.63 -18.64 20.45
C TRP A 67 -29.17 -18.69 20.93
N LEU A 68 -28.28 -17.92 20.31
CA LEU A 68 -26.88 -17.75 20.74
C LEU A 68 -26.79 -17.16 22.16
N SER A 69 -27.62 -16.16 22.46
CA SER A 69 -27.63 -15.48 23.77
C SER A 69 -28.22 -16.36 24.88
N ALA A 70 -29.06 -17.33 24.52
CA ALA A 70 -29.56 -18.39 25.40
C ALA A 70 -28.57 -19.57 25.56
N GLY A 71 -27.38 -19.47 24.96
CA GLY A 71 -26.31 -20.46 25.09
C GLY A 71 -26.28 -21.55 24.02
N GLY A 72 -27.17 -21.50 23.02
CA GLY A 72 -27.14 -22.38 21.85
C GLY A 72 -27.29 -23.88 22.13
N THR A 73 -27.99 -24.24 23.23
CA THR A 73 -28.09 -25.62 23.73
C THR A 73 -29.39 -26.33 23.33
N SER A 74 -30.41 -25.58 22.91
CA SER A 74 -31.64 -26.09 22.32
C SER A 74 -31.47 -26.34 20.81
N PRO A 75 -32.15 -27.34 20.23
CA PRO A 75 -32.16 -27.56 18.78
C PRO A 75 -32.49 -26.27 18.01
N LEU A 76 -31.73 -25.99 16.94
CA LEU A 76 -31.87 -24.74 16.16
C LEU A 76 -33.28 -24.55 15.58
N ASP A 77 -33.99 -25.64 15.36
CA ASP A 77 -35.36 -25.71 14.84
C ASP A 77 -36.44 -25.35 15.85
N GLU A 78 -36.11 -25.27 17.15
CA GLU A 78 -37.00 -24.68 18.16
C GLU A 78 -36.97 -23.14 18.14
N HIS A 79 -35.98 -22.54 17.47
CA HIS A 79 -35.72 -21.09 17.50
C HIS A 79 -35.78 -20.42 16.13
N LEU A 80 -35.34 -21.12 15.08
CA LEU A 80 -35.43 -20.67 13.70
C LEU A 80 -36.65 -21.27 13.03
N ASN A 81 -37.31 -20.48 12.19
CA ASN A 81 -38.41 -21.00 11.39
C ASN A 81 -37.91 -21.90 10.24
N ASP A 82 -38.82 -22.70 9.66
CA ASP A 82 -38.51 -23.64 8.56
C ASP A 82 -37.79 -22.97 7.38
N GLU A 83 -38.12 -21.71 7.07
CA GLU A 83 -37.48 -20.96 5.98
C GLU A 83 -36.02 -20.62 6.31
N GLN A 84 -35.73 -20.25 7.56
CA GLN A 84 -34.38 -19.97 8.05
C GLN A 84 -33.53 -21.24 8.16
N LEU A 85 -34.12 -22.36 8.58
CA LEU A 85 -33.47 -23.68 8.62
C LEU A 85 -33.12 -24.16 7.21
N VAL A 86 -34.03 -24.02 6.25
CA VAL A 86 -33.79 -24.32 4.83
C VAL A 86 -32.70 -23.41 4.26
N MET A 87 -32.66 -22.13 4.64
CA MET A 87 -31.58 -21.21 4.26
C MET A 87 -30.20 -21.58 4.86
N LEU A 88 -30.17 -22.34 5.95
CA LEU A 88 -28.96 -22.93 6.53
C LEU A 88 -28.65 -24.35 5.99
N GLY A 89 -29.47 -24.87 5.09
CA GLY A 89 -29.29 -26.20 4.50
C GLY A 89 -29.67 -27.36 5.41
N VAL A 90 -30.46 -27.10 6.47
CA VAL A 90 -30.96 -28.10 7.41
C VAL A 90 -32.22 -28.76 6.84
N SER A 91 -32.23 -30.08 6.76
CA SER A 91 -33.33 -30.85 6.14
C SER A 91 -34.11 -31.75 7.12
N ASN A 92 -33.59 -31.94 8.34
CA ASN A 92 -34.21 -32.70 9.43
C ASN A 92 -33.55 -32.35 10.80
N GLU A 93 -34.15 -32.82 11.90
CA GLU A 93 -33.65 -32.64 13.28
C GLU A 93 -32.20 -33.14 13.47
N THR A 94 -31.81 -34.21 12.80
CA THR A 94 -30.43 -34.76 12.89
C THR A 94 -29.40 -33.80 12.31
N THR A 95 -29.71 -33.18 11.15
CA THR A 95 -28.87 -32.13 10.55
C THR A 95 -28.86 -30.84 11.36
N ALA A 96 -29.89 -30.56 12.17
CA ALA A 96 -29.94 -29.39 13.04
C ALA A 96 -28.97 -29.54 14.23
N ALA A 97 -28.87 -30.74 14.80
CA ALA A 97 -27.92 -31.06 15.87
C ALA A 97 -26.46 -31.00 15.39
N GLU A 98 -26.17 -31.59 14.22
CA GLU A 98 -24.84 -31.53 13.58
C GLU A 98 -24.42 -30.09 13.23
N LEU A 99 -25.37 -29.26 12.80
CA LEU A 99 -25.15 -27.83 12.53
C LEU A 99 -24.80 -27.07 13.82
N GLY A 100 -25.53 -27.33 14.91
CA GLY A 100 -25.26 -26.75 16.22
C GLY A 100 -23.86 -27.10 16.74
N GLU A 101 -23.42 -28.34 16.53
CA GLU A 101 -22.08 -28.79 16.91
C GLU A 101 -20.97 -28.12 16.08
N ALA A 102 -21.17 -27.97 14.77
CA ALA A 102 -20.24 -27.24 13.88
C ALA A 102 -20.12 -25.76 14.24
N ILE A 103 -21.24 -25.11 14.60
CA ILE A 103 -21.25 -23.73 15.10
C ILE A 103 -20.51 -23.64 16.45
N GLY A 104 -20.65 -24.65 17.31
CA GLY A 104 -19.90 -24.78 18.56
C GLY A 104 -18.38 -24.89 18.35
N ARG A 105 -17.93 -25.65 17.33
CA ARG A 105 -16.51 -25.72 16.93
C ARG A 105 -15.97 -24.38 16.44
N ALA A 106 -16.75 -23.68 15.61
CA ALA A 106 -16.38 -22.34 15.12
C ALA A 106 -16.24 -21.32 16.27
N LEU A 107 -17.12 -21.40 17.27
CA LEU A 107 -17.05 -20.56 18.48
C LEU A 107 -15.79 -20.84 19.29
N ALA A 108 -15.40 -22.11 19.44
CA ALA A 108 -14.18 -22.50 20.15
C ALA A 108 -12.91 -22.00 19.44
N ALA A 109 -12.86 -22.08 18.11
CA ALA A 109 -11.74 -21.55 17.31
C ALA A 109 -11.63 -20.02 17.44
N VAL A 110 -12.74 -19.29 17.39
CA VAL A 110 -12.77 -17.83 17.55
C VAL A 110 -12.42 -17.41 18.98
N ALA A 111 -12.83 -18.19 19.99
CA ALA A 111 -12.42 -17.95 21.38
C ALA A 111 -10.92 -18.17 21.61
N PHE A 112 -10.28 -19.08 20.86
CA PHE A 112 -8.84 -19.33 20.90
C PHE A 112 -8.05 -18.21 20.19
N ASP A 113 -8.57 -17.68 19.07
CA ASP A 113 -7.98 -16.55 18.34
C ASP A 113 -8.05 -15.23 19.13
N LEU A 114 -9.00 -15.14 20.07
CA LEU A 114 -9.16 -14.04 21.03
C LEU A 114 -8.28 -14.17 22.28
N ALA A 115 -7.62 -15.31 22.48
CA ALA A 115 -6.73 -15.53 23.62
C ALA A 115 -5.30 -15.04 23.31
N ASP A 116 -4.81 -14.12 24.14
CA ASP A 116 -3.47 -13.53 24.07
C ASP A 116 -2.36 -14.59 24.33
N PRO A 117 -1.28 -14.69 23.54
CA PRO A 117 -0.26 -15.75 23.69
C PRO A 117 0.55 -15.73 24.99
N VAL A 118 0.33 -14.81 25.93
CA VAL A 118 1.29 -14.50 26.99
C VAL A 118 0.94 -15.07 28.38
N GLN A 119 -0.23 -15.70 28.56
CA GLN A 119 -0.63 -16.15 29.90
C GLN A 119 -0.09 -17.54 30.29
N THR A 120 1.22 -17.62 30.51
CA THR A 120 1.96 -18.85 30.91
C THR A 120 1.47 -19.44 32.26
N GLU A 121 0.86 -18.65 33.15
CA GLU A 121 0.35 -19.12 34.45
C GLU A 121 -1.00 -19.84 34.33
N THR A 122 -1.81 -19.49 33.33
CA THR A 122 -3.10 -20.15 33.02
C THR A 122 -2.87 -21.57 32.48
N PHE A 123 -1.77 -21.78 31.74
CA PHE A 123 -1.36 -23.10 31.23
C PHE A 123 -1.04 -24.13 32.32
N ARG A 124 -0.68 -23.72 33.55
CA ARG A 124 -0.48 -24.66 34.68
C ARG A 124 -1.79 -25.19 35.27
N ARG A 125 -2.90 -24.45 35.15
CA ARG A 125 -4.23 -24.86 35.66
C ARG A 125 -5.00 -25.78 34.71
N ILE A 126 -4.56 -25.89 33.46
CA ILE A 126 -5.18 -26.74 32.42
C ILE A 126 -4.94 -28.25 32.68
N GLY A 127 -3.98 -28.59 33.54
CA GLY A 127 -3.71 -29.97 33.97
C GLY A 127 -4.83 -30.65 34.76
N ASP A 128 -5.86 -29.90 35.18
CA ASP A 128 -7.00 -30.40 35.96
C ASP A 128 -8.29 -30.57 35.13
N LEU A 129 -8.22 -30.54 33.79
CA LEU A 129 -9.37 -30.75 32.91
C LEU A 129 -9.64 -32.25 32.67
N ASP A 130 -10.92 -32.65 32.65
CA ASP A 130 -11.34 -34.03 32.35
C ASP A 130 -10.92 -34.49 30.94
N GLU A 131 -10.67 -35.81 30.75
CA GLU A 131 -10.12 -36.43 29.53
C GLU A 131 -10.69 -35.93 28.18
N PRO A 132 -12.02 -35.69 28.01
CA PRO A 132 -12.58 -35.18 26.75
C PRO A 132 -12.16 -33.75 26.42
N ALA A 133 -11.95 -32.91 27.45
CA ALA A 133 -11.49 -31.54 27.32
C ALA A 133 -10.01 -31.48 26.95
N LEU A 134 -9.21 -32.36 27.57
CA LEU A 134 -7.80 -32.49 27.25
C LEU A 134 -7.59 -32.95 25.80
N GLY A 135 -8.44 -33.86 25.29
CA GLY A 135 -8.41 -34.31 23.90
C GLY A 135 -8.71 -33.20 22.89
N THR A 136 -9.69 -32.34 23.17
CA THR A 136 -10.04 -31.21 22.29
C THR A 136 -9.00 -30.09 22.36
N PHE A 137 -8.45 -29.83 23.55
CA PHE A 137 -7.36 -28.89 23.76
C PHE A 137 -6.07 -29.35 23.08
N ASN A 138 -5.68 -30.61 23.24
CA ASN A 138 -4.52 -31.17 22.56
C ASN A 138 -4.71 -31.17 21.04
N TYR A 139 -5.92 -31.41 20.53
CA TYR A 139 -6.18 -31.27 19.10
C TYR A 139 -6.05 -29.82 18.60
N ALA A 140 -6.57 -28.83 19.34
CA ALA A 140 -6.42 -27.41 19.00
C ALA A 140 -4.96 -26.94 19.12
N LYS A 141 -4.24 -27.42 20.13
CA LYS A 141 -2.81 -27.17 20.36
C LYS A 141 -1.94 -27.83 19.29
N ASP A 142 -2.17 -29.10 18.95
CA ASP A 142 -1.47 -29.82 17.88
C ASP A 142 -1.75 -29.17 16.52
N THR A 143 -2.97 -28.66 16.32
CA THR A 143 -3.33 -27.86 15.14
C THR A 143 -2.56 -26.53 15.15
N TRP A 144 -2.42 -25.86 16.29
CA TRP A 144 -1.69 -24.60 16.42
C TRP A 144 -0.15 -24.75 16.35
N GLU A 145 0.42 -25.79 16.93
CA GLU A 145 1.84 -26.17 16.78
C GLU A 145 2.12 -26.57 15.32
N PHE A 146 1.21 -27.31 14.67
CA PHE A 146 1.27 -27.55 13.21
C PHE A 146 1.19 -26.26 12.37
N LEU A 147 0.46 -25.24 12.83
CA LEU A 147 0.35 -23.92 12.17
C LEU A 147 1.59 -23.02 12.38
N THR A 148 2.41 -23.26 13.41
CA THR A 148 3.49 -22.35 13.83
C THR A 148 4.91 -22.91 13.64
N ASP A 149 5.06 -24.21 13.41
CA ASP A 149 6.35 -24.86 13.22
C ASP A 149 6.89 -24.66 11.79
N GLY A 150 7.35 -23.44 11.50
CA GLY A 150 8.38 -23.11 10.49
C GLY A 150 8.20 -23.60 9.04
N THR A 151 7.04 -24.13 8.67
CA THR A 151 6.78 -24.66 7.33
C THR A 151 6.03 -23.64 6.50
N HIS A 152 6.43 -23.55 5.23
CA HIS A 152 5.87 -22.71 4.18
C HIS A 152 4.41 -23.10 3.84
N ALA A 153 3.50 -23.08 4.81
CA ALA A 153 2.11 -23.44 4.63
C ALA A 153 1.31 -22.18 4.26
N GLY A 154 0.64 -22.22 3.11
CA GLY A 154 -0.30 -21.18 2.69
C GLY A 154 -1.66 -21.51 3.30
N PHE A 155 -2.16 -20.67 4.21
CA PHE A 155 -3.39 -20.92 4.97
C PHE A 155 -4.65 -20.31 4.34
N GLY A 156 -4.53 -19.76 3.13
CA GLY A 156 -5.65 -19.19 2.37
C GLY A 156 -6.69 -20.23 1.97
N VAL A 157 -7.90 -19.76 1.68
CA VAL A 157 -8.95 -20.62 1.11
C VAL A 157 -8.61 -20.89 -0.34
N PHE A 158 -8.31 -22.15 -0.66
CA PHE A 158 -8.11 -22.62 -2.03
C PHE A 158 -9.43 -23.18 -2.58
N PRO A 159 -9.68 -23.07 -3.90
CA PRO A 159 -8.78 -22.52 -4.91
C PRO A 159 -8.61 -20.99 -4.88
N VAL A 160 -7.37 -20.51 -5.05
CA VAL A 160 -7.06 -19.07 -5.16
C VAL A 160 -6.97 -18.68 -6.63
N ARG A 161 -7.69 -17.62 -7.01
CA ARG A 161 -7.66 -17.02 -8.36
C ARG A 161 -7.30 -15.55 -8.24
N TRP A 162 -6.23 -15.14 -8.94
CA TRP A 162 -5.68 -13.78 -8.88
C TRP A 162 -5.50 -13.22 -10.28
N ASN A 163 -6.14 -12.07 -10.55
CA ASN A 163 -6.07 -11.30 -11.80
C ASN A 163 -6.37 -12.10 -13.08
N GLU A 164 -7.30 -13.06 -13.02
CA GLU A 164 -7.66 -13.86 -14.19
C GLU A 164 -8.09 -12.99 -15.39
N ARG A 165 -7.57 -13.31 -16.58
CA ARG A 165 -7.94 -12.64 -17.82
C ARG A 165 -9.14 -13.34 -18.46
N PRO A 166 -10.12 -12.60 -19.01
CA PRO A 166 -11.23 -13.19 -19.73
C PRO A 166 -10.75 -13.87 -21.02
N VAL A 167 -11.34 -15.02 -21.32
CA VAL A 167 -11.14 -15.71 -22.60
C VAL A 167 -12.07 -15.10 -23.62
N THR A 168 -11.57 -14.79 -24.81
CA THR A 168 -12.44 -14.39 -25.93
C THR A 168 -13.54 -15.43 -26.14
N ASN A 169 -14.76 -14.97 -26.43
CA ASN A 169 -15.92 -15.84 -26.65
C ASN A 169 -15.74 -16.81 -27.83
N PHE A 170 -14.76 -16.58 -28.70
CA PHE A 170 -14.54 -17.34 -29.93
C PHE A 170 -13.13 -17.93 -30.08
N PHE A 171 -12.53 -18.38 -28.97
CA PHE A 171 -11.24 -19.07 -29.02
C PHE A 171 -11.34 -20.40 -29.79
N THR A 172 -10.65 -20.52 -30.93
CA THR A 172 -10.56 -21.75 -31.72
C THR A 172 -9.17 -21.90 -32.36
N GLY A 173 -8.78 -23.14 -32.69
CA GLY A 173 -7.42 -23.45 -33.12
C GLY A 173 -6.48 -23.73 -31.94
N ARG A 174 -5.17 -23.89 -32.21
CA ARG A 174 -4.11 -24.03 -31.18
C ARG A 174 -4.15 -25.29 -30.33
N ARG A 175 -4.82 -26.35 -30.79
CA ARG A 175 -4.87 -27.63 -30.04
C ARG A 175 -3.48 -28.19 -29.80
N ASN A 176 -2.63 -28.20 -30.82
CA ASN A 176 -1.25 -28.69 -30.69
C ASN A 176 -0.42 -27.79 -29.77
N ASP A 177 -0.65 -26.47 -29.78
CA ASP A 177 0.06 -25.53 -28.90
C ASP A 177 -0.41 -25.68 -27.44
N LEU A 178 -1.72 -25.90 -27.22
CA LEU A 178 -2.27 -26.26 -25.91
C LEU A 178 -1.76 -27.61 -25.43
N GLU A 179 -1.75 -28.63 -26.29
CA GLU A 179 -1.19 -29.96 -25.99
C GLU A 179 0.32 -29.87 -25.74
N ALA A 180 1.03 -28.98 -26.41
CA ALA A 180 2.45 -28.71 -26.15
C ALA A 180 2.65 -28.08 -24.77
N ILE A 181 1.82 -27.10 -24.39
CA ILE A 181 1.83 -26.52 -23.04
C ILE A 181 1.46 -27.58 -22.00
N GLU A 182 0.43 -28.41 -22.24
CA GLU A 182 0.03 -29.52 -21.38
C GLU A 182 1.16 -30.54 -21.22
N THR A 183 1.86 -30.87 -22.32
CA THR A 183 3.00 -31.80 -22.31
C THR A 183 4.19 -31.20 -21.57
N ALA A 184 4.49 -29.92 -21.77
CA ALA A 184 5.58 -29.23 -21.09
C ALA A 184 5.32 -29.13 -19.58
N ILE A 185 4.07 -28.87 -19.19
CA ILE A 185 3.63 -28.87 -17.78
C ILE A 185 3.62 -30.28 -17.19
N GLY A 186 3.29 -31.31 -17.98
CA GLY A 186 3.31 -32.70 -17.54
C GLY A 186 4.71 -33.27 -17.29
N ARG A 187 5.77 -32.60 -17.76
CA ARG A 187 7.16 -33.01 -17.53
C ARG A 187 7.71 -32.38 -16.24
N SER A 188 8.53 -33.13 -15.50
CA SER A 188 9.32 -32.57 -14.41
C SER A 188 10.41 -31.65 -15.00
N SER A 189 10.36 -30.35 -14.69
CA SER A 189 11.36 -29.37 -15.12
C SER A 189 11.79 -28.47 -13.96
N THR A 190 13.10 -28.23 -13.85
CA THR A 190 13.71 -27.32 -12.86
C THR A 190 14.15 -25.99 -13.48
N THR A 191 13.64 -25.65 -14.68
CA THR A 191 13.91 -24.37 -15.35
C THR A 191 13.27 -23.18 -14.61
N VAL A 192 13.74 -21.95 -14.90
CA VAL A 192 13.18 -20.72 -14.31
C VAL A 192 11.71 -20.59 -14.68
N VAL A 193 11.39 -20.77 -15.96
CA VAL A 193 10.02 -20.81 -16.50
C VAL A 193 9.80 -22.17 -17.17
N THR A 194 8.65 -22.81 -16.93
CA THR A 194 8.30 -24.11 -17.53
C THR A 194 8.15 -23.94 -19.04
N GLN A 195 7.45 -22.89 -19.47
CA GLN A 195 7.25 -22.59 -20.88
C GLN A 195 7.29 -21.07 -21.13
N LEU A 196 8.14 -20.65 -22.07
CA LEU A 196 8.16 -19.30 -22.62
C LEU A 196 7.40 -19.28 -23.94
N VAL A 197 6.22 -18.66 -23.94
CA VAL A 197 5.42 -18.44 -25.15
C VAL A 197 5.88 -17.14 -25.79
N TRP A 198 6.55 -17.24 -26.94
CA TRP A 198 7.11 -16.08 -27.63
C TRP A 198 6.58 -15.95 -29.05
N GLY A 199 6.45 -14.72 -29.53
CA GLY A 199 5.94 -14.43 -30.86
C GLY A 199 5.55 -12.97 -31.04
N LEU A 200 5.10 -12.61 -32.24
CA LEU A 200 4.75 -11.23 -32.60
C LEU A 200 3.54 -10.69 -31.82
N GLY A 201 3.30 -9.39 -31.88
CA GLY A 201 2.09 -8.79 -31.33
C GLY A 201 0.82 -9.31 -32.03
N GLY A 202 -0.29 -9.51 -31.30
CA GLY A 202 -1.56 -9.92 -31.91
C GLY A 202 -1.68 -11.40 -32.35
N VAL A 203 -0.66 -12.23 -32.11
CA VAL A 203 -0.71 -13.69 -32.40
C VAL A 203 -1.50 -14.51 -31.37
N GLY A 204 -2.00 -13.86 -30.30
CA GLY A 204 -2.87 -14.48 -29.31
C GLY A 204 -2.17 -15.17 -28.14
N LYS A 205 -0.94 -14.75 -27.76
CA LYS A 205 -0.20 -15.34 -26.62
C LYS A 205 -0.99 -15.28 -25.31
N THR A 206 -1.44 -14.08 -24.92
CA THR A 206 -2.29 -13.84 -23.74
C THR A 206 -3.57 -14.66 -23.81
N GLN A 207 -4.23 -14.73 -24.98
CA GLN A 207 -5.47 -15.49 -25.16
C GLN A 207 -5.27 -17.02 -25.12
N LEU A 208 -4.13 -17.52 -25.60
CA LEU A 208 -3.75 -18.94 -25.48
C LEU A 208 -3.63 -19.32 -24.00
N LEU A 209 -2.94 -18.50 -23.21
CA LEU A 209 -2.78 -18.74 -21.77
C LEU A 209 -4.07 -18.54 -20.99
N ALA A 210 -4.89 -17.55 -21.34
CA ALA A 210 -6.22 -17.36 -20.76
C ALA A 210 -7.13 -18.58 -21.04
N LYS A 211 -7.06 -19.15 -22.26
CA LYS A 211 -7.80 -20.37 -22.57
C LYS A 211 -7.27 -21.57 -21.78
N PHE A 212 -5.96 -21.76 -21.75
CA PHE A 212 -5.32 -22.83 -21.00
C PHE A 212 -5.71 -22.75 -19.51
N SER A 213 -5.59 -21.57 -18.89
CA SER A 213 -5.95 -21.33 -17.50
C SER A 213 -7.44 -21.55 -17.24
N SER A 214 -8.31 -21.20 -18.18
CA SER A 214 -9.76 -21.44 -18.08
C SER A 214 -10.14 -22.92 -18.20
N VAL A 215 -9.47 -23.69 -19.05
CA VAL A 215 -9.76 -25.13 -19.24
C VAL A 215 -9.25 -25.94 -18.05
N HIS A 216 -8.05 -25.61 -17.58
CA HIS A 216 -7.40 -26.28 -16.45
C HIS A 216 -7.69 -25.58 -15.12
N ARG A 217 -8.75 -24.77 -15.08
CA ARG A 217 -9.05 -23.92 -13.93
C ARG A 217 -9.14 -24.72 -12.65
N ASP A 218 -9.80 -25.88 -12.68
CA ASP A 218 -10.02 -26.71 -11.49
C ASP A 218 -8.85 -27.69 -11.20
N ALA A 219 -7.86 -27.77 -12.09
CA ALA A 219 -6.68 -28.62 -11.91
C ALA A 219 -5.62 -27.99 -10.99
N PHE A 220 -5.70 -26.68 -10.76
CA PHE A 220 -4.75 -25.95 -9.92
C PHE A 220 -5.42 -25.38 -8.67
N ASP A 221 -4.78 -25.61 -7.53
CA ASP A 221 -5.12 -24.97 -6.27
C ASP A 221 -4.94 -23.45 -6.39
N LEU A 222 -3.83 -23.01 -7.01
CA LEU A 222 -3.54 -21.60 -7.24
C LEU A 222 -3.42 -21.27 -8.74
N LEU A 223 -4.12 -20.22 -9.18
CA LEU A 223 -3.97 -19.64 -10.50
C LEU A 223 -3.72 -18.13 -10.36
N ALA A 224 -2.50 -17.69 -10.69
CA ALA A 224 -2.09 -16.30 -10.55
C ALA A 224 -1.59 -15.71 -11.85
N TRP A 225 -2.20 -14.61 -12.26
CA TRP A 225 -1.78 -13.83 -13.42
C TRP A 225 -1.07 -12.54 -13.00
N PHE A 226 0.11 -12.33 -13.56
CA PHE A 226 0.92 -11.13 -13.33
C PHE A 226 1.12 -10.38 -14.64
N ASP A 227 0.96 -9.06 -14.58
CA ASP A 227 1.34 -8.18 -15.67
C ASP A 227 2.80 -7.78 -15.48
N ALA A 228 3.68 -8.39 -16.27
CA ALA A 228 5.12 -8.16 -16.25
C ALA A 228 5.53 -6.84 -16.93
N SER A 229 4.60 -6.11 -17.56
CA SER A 229 4.85 -4.72 -17.95
C SER A 229 4.75 -3.74 -16.77
N LYS A 230 4.41 -4.25 -15.57
CA LYS A 230 4.38 -3.53 -14.30
C LYS A 230 5.36 -4.14 -13.32
N GLU A 231 5.67 -3.43 -12.24
CA GLU A 231 6.49 -3.97 -11.16
C GLU A 231 5.82 -5.21 -10.53
N ILE A 232 6.59 -6.30 -10.40
CA ILE A 232 6.06 -7.60 -9.94
C ILE A 232 5.94 -7.66 -8.41
N SER A 233 6.85 -7.03 -7.66
CA SER A 233 6.92 -7.15 -6.20
C SER A 233 5.60 -6.81 -5.48
N PRO A 234 4.90 -5.70 -5.79
CA PRO A 234 3.60 -5.40 -5.17
C PRO A 234 2.52 -6.43 -5.51
N GLN A 235 2.54 -6.98 -6.72
CA GLN A 235 1.60 -8.01 -7.16
C GLN A 235 1.83 -9.32 -6.37
N LEU A 236 3.10 -9.71 -6.14
CA LEU A 236 3.46 -10.89 -5.35
C LEU A 236 3.01 -10.77 -3.89
N ILE A 237 3.16 -9.58 -3.30
CA ILE A 237 2.70 -9.30 -1.92
C ILE A 237 1.17 -9.41 -1.85
N GLY A 238 0.46 -8.82 -2.82
CA GLY A 238 -1.01 -8.95 -2.91
C GLY A 238 -1.47 -10.40 -2.96
N LEU A 239 -0.82 -11.22 -3.78
CA LEU A 239 -1.11 -12.65 -3.86
C LEU A 239 -0.78 -13.39 -2.55
N ALA A 240 0.36 -13.07 -1.92
CA ALA A 240 0.80 -13.70 -0.68
C ALA A 240 -0.25 -13.56 0.44
N HIS A 241 -0.90 -12.40 0.54
CA HIS A 241 -2.00 -12.19 1.47
C HIS A 241 -3.22 -13.07 1.16
N GLN A 242 -3.57 -13.23 -0.12
CA GLN A 242 -4.72 -14.05 -0.51
C GLN A 242 -4.45 -15.55 -0.30
N VAL A 243 -3.21 -15.98 -0.51
CA VAL A 243 -2.70 -17.34 -0.23
C VAL A 243 -2.53 -17.59 1.28
N GLY A 244 -2.63 -16.55 2.10
CA GLY A 244 -2.52 -16.65 3.55
C GLY A 244 -1.10 -16.97 4.02
N ILE A 245 -0.08 -16.50 3.30
CA ILE A 245 1.32 -16.62 3.72
C ILE A 245 1.56 -15.63 4.84
N ILE A 246 1.97 -16.14 5.99
CA ILE A 246 2.23 -15.33 7.18
C ILE A 246 3.73 -15.08 7.25
N GLY A 247 4.12 -13.81 7.07
CA GLY A 247 5.51 -13.37 7.16
C GLY A 247 5.62 -11.85 7.14
N ALA A 248 6.82 -11.33 7.35
CA ALA A 248 7.09 -9.89 7.24
C ALA A 248 6.98 -9.43 5.79
N ASP A 249 6.29 -8.31 5.51
CA ASP A 249 5.95 -7.93 4.13
C ASP A 249 7.14 -7.58 3.24
N LYS A 250 8.22 -7.06 3.83
CA LYS A 250 9.52 -6.87 3.14
C LYS A 250 10.08 -8.15 2.53
N ASP A 251 9.76 -9.28 3.15
CA ASP A 251 10.16 -10.59 2.74
C ASP A 251 8.97 -11.29 2.08
N LEU A 252 7.72 -10.78 2.10
CA LEU A 252 6.53 -11.48 1.58
C LEU A 252 6.59 -11.74 0.09
N ALA A 253 7.14 -10.84 -0.72
CA ALA A 253 7.41 -11.16 -2.12
C ALA A 253 8.41 -12.34 -2.23
N GLY A 254 9.48 -12.31 -1.44
CA GLY A 254 10.48 -13.38 -1.36
C GLY A 254 9.96 -14.69 -0.74
N LEU A 255 9.04 -14.61 0.23
CA LEU A 255 8.39 -15.71 0.93
C LEU A 255 7.29 -16.31 0.07
N MET A 256 6.58 -15.50 -0.72
CA MET A 256 5.69 -15.98 -1.77
C MET A 256 6.49 -16.74 -2.82
N LEU A 257 7.63 -16.21 -3.27
CA LEU A 257 8.52 -16.92 -4.17
C LEU A 257 9.14 -18.18 -3.52
N ALA A 258 9.48 -18.14 -2.23
CA ALA A 258 9.97 -19.30 -1.48
C ALA A 258 8.86 -20.35 -1.32
N TRP A 259 7.64 -19.93 -1.02
CA TRP A 259 6.45 -20.76 -0.91
C TRP A 259 6.12 -21.41 -2.25
N LEU A 260 6.16 -20.65 -3.35
CA LEU A 260 6.01 -21.21 -4.70
C LEU A 260 7.11 -22.25 -5.00
N ARG A 261 8.30 -22.12 -4.42
CA ARG A 261 9.37 -23.13 -4.58
C ARG A 261 9.20 -24.37 -3.70
N SER A 262 8.48 -24.29 -2.60
CA SER A 262 8.38 -25.36 -1.60
C SER A 262 6.99 -25.97 -1.45
N THR A 263 5.95 -25.35 -2.01
CA THR A 263 4.56 -25.79 -1.86
C THR A 263 4.30 -27.14 -2.50
N ASN A 264 3.49 -27.99 -1.87
CA ASN A 264 3.01 -29.24 -2.44
C ASN A 264 1.72 -29.07 -3.27
N ARG A 265 1.18 -27.84 -3.34
CA ARG A 265 -0.05 -27.51 -4.06
C ARG A 265 0.20 -27.35 -5.55
N GLN A 266 -0.77 -27.77 -6.36
CA GLN A 266 -0.69 -27.57 -7.81
C GLN A 266 -0.94 -26.09 -8.13
N CYS A 267 0.09 -25.38 -8.58
CA CYS A 267 0.03 -23.94 -8.85
C CYS A 267 0.38 -23.65 -10.31
N LEU A 268 -0.40 -22.76 -10.92
CA LEU A 268 -0.11 -22.16 -12.22
C LEU A 268 0.12 -20.65 -12.06
N VAL A 269 1.30 -20.20 -12.45
CA VAL A 269 1.70 -18.78 -12.42
C VAL A 269 1.97 -18.31 -13.85
N ILE A 270 1.29 -17.25 -14.26
CA ILE A 270 1.38 -16.67 -15.60
C ILE A 270 2.00 -15.28 -15.51
N LEU A 271 3.14 -15.08 -16.19
CA LEU A 271 3.82 -13.79 -16.32
C LEU A 271 3.58 -13.23 -17.73
N ASP A 272 2.66 -12.28 -17.89
CA ASP A 272 2.28 -11.76 -19.20
C ASP A 272 3.04 -10.47 -19.54
N ASN A 273 3.59 -10.37 -20.76
CA ASN A 273 4.39 -9.25 -21.26
C ASN A 273 5.76 -9.06 -20.58
N VAL A 274 6.54 -10.14 -20.48
CA VAL A 274 7.94 -10.03 -20.01
C VAL A 274 8.77 -9.36 -21.10
N GLU A 275 9.14 -8.09 -20.87
CA GLU A 275 9.93 -7.26 -21.78
C GLU A 275 11.40 -7.13 -21.38
N GLU A 276 11.78 -7.60 -20.19
CA GLU A 276 13.17 -7.65 -19.73
C GLU A 276 13.46 -8.90 -18.87
N PRO A 277 14.69 -9.47 -18.93
CA PRO A 277 15.03 -10.68 -18.19
C PRO A 277 14.99 -10.51 -16.65
N ALA A 278 15.21 -9.29 -16.15
CA ALA A 278 15.28 -9.01 -14.72
C ALA A 278 13.99 -9.35 -13.98
N ILE A 279 12.84 -9.27 -14.66
CA ILE A 279 11.51 -9.61 -14.11
C ILE A 279 11.42 -11.08 -13.67
N LEU A 280 12.16 -11.97 -14.32
CA LEU A 280 12.15 -13.40 -14.01
C LEU A 280 12.95 -13.73 -12.74
N ALA A 281 13.64 -12.76 -12.14
CA ALA A 281 14.46 -12.97 -10.96
C ALA A 281 13.61 -13.48 -9.78
N GLY A 282 14.02 -14.63 -9.22
CA GLY A 282 13.39 -15.23 -8.04
C GLY A 282 12.24 -16.19 -8.32
N PHE A 283 11.69 -16.22 -9.54
CA PHE A 283 10.77 -17.27 -9.98
C PHE A 283 11.52 -18.56 -10.33
N GLN A 284 10.90 -19.70 -10.08
CA GLN A 284 11.45 -21.01 -10.41
C GLN A 284 10.34 -22.04 -10.55
N SER A 285 10.36 -22.83 -11.62
CA SER A 285 9.40 -23.93 -11.80
C SER A 285 9.79 -25.13 -10.94
N THR A 286 8.78 -25.83 -10.44
CA THR A 286 8.91 -27.06 -9.65
C THR A 286 7.91 -28.11 -10.14
N ASP A 287 7.93 -29.31 -9.55
CA ASP A 287 6.98 -30.38 -9.87
C ASP A 287 5.54 -30.08 -9.45
N THR A 288 5.32 -29.06 -8.62
CA THR A 288 4.01 -28.61 -8.14
C THR A 288 3.65 -27.21 -8.63
N VAL A 289 4.65 -26.38 -8.98
CA VAL A 289 4.46 -25.01 -9.45
C VAL A 289 4.95 -24.84 -10.88
N ARG A 290 4.01 -24.53 -11.77
CA ARG A 290 4.25 -24.32 -13.20
C ARG A 290 4.22 -22.84 -13.52
N LEU A 291 5.30 -22.36 -14.14
CA LEU A 291 5.43 -20.98 -14.58
C LEU A 291 5.36 -20.91 -16.10
N ILE A 292 4.47 -20.07 -16.60
CA ILE A 292 4.39 -19.77 -18.03
C ILE A 292 4.56 -18.26 -18.20
N ALA A 293 5.35 -17.83 -19.19
CA ALA A 293 5.48 -16.41 -19.49
C ALA A 293 5.22 -16.10 -20.96
N THR A 294 4.68 -14.91 -21.25
CA THR A 294 4.58 -14.39 -22.61
C THR A 294 5.65 -13.33 -22.86
N THR A 295 6.27 -13.35 -24.03
CA THR A 295 7.30 -12.37 -24.39
C THR A 295 7.37 -12.12 -25.90
N ARG A 296 8.03 -11.03 -26.29
CA ARG A 296 8.49 -10.77 -27.67
C ARG A 296 9.99 -11.05 -27.85
N LEU A 297 10.73 -11.20 -26.75
CA LEU A 297 12.17 -11.37 -26.76
C LEU A 297 12.53 -12.83 -27.07
N SER A 298 13.13 -13.07 -28.23
CA SER A 298 13.72 -14.38 -28.57
C SER A 298 14.95 -14.73 -27.73
N THR A 299 15.59 -13.72 -27.12
CA THR A 299 16.80 -13.84 -26.30
C THR A 299 16.55 -14.47 -24.93
N LEU A 300 15.29 -14.63 -24.49
CA LEU A 300 14.95 -15.24 -23.20
C LEU A 300 15.01 -16.78 -23.20
N GLY A 301 15.40 -17.43 -24.30
CA GLY A 301 15.45 -18.89 -24.39
C GLY A 301 16.34 -19.60 -23.36
N GLY A 302 17.26 -18.88 -22.69
CA GLY A 302 18.05 -19.43 -21.59
C GLY A 302 17.27 -19.66 -20.28
N TYR A 303 16.04 -19.16 -20.16
CA TYR A 303 15.24 -19.21 -18.93
C TYR A 303 14.16 -20.30 -18.93
N GLY A 304 13.87 -20.94 -20.08
CA GLY A 304 12.85 -21.98 -20.19
C GLY A 304 12.67 -22.50 -21.61
N GLU A 305 11.85 -23.55 -21.76
CA GLU A 305 11.53 -24.10 -23.09
C GLU A 305 10.75 -23.06 -23.90
N MET A 306 11.18 -22.79 -25.14
CA MET A 306 10.57 -21.78 -25.99
C MET A 306 9.49 -22.40 -26.89
N LEU A 307 8.24 -22.02 -26.67
CA LEU A 307 7.14 -22.28 -27.59
C LEU A 307 6.98 -21.07 -28.50
N LYS A 308 7.42 -21.21 -29.76
CA LYS A 308 7.21 -20.17 -30.77
C LYS A 308 5.75 -20.19 -31.21
N LEU A 309 4.98 -19.21 -30.75
CA LEU A 309 3.62 -19.00 -31.24
C LEU A 309 3.66 -18.20 -32.53
N GLY A 310 3.56 -18.92 -33.66
CA GLY A 310 3.45 -18.31 -34.99
C GLY A 310 2.07 -17.71 -35.24
N VAL A 311 1.82 -17.26 -36.47
CA VAL A 311 0.46 -17.02 -36.96
C VAL A 311 -0.34 -18.33 -37.10
N PHE A 312 -1.64 -18.26 -37.38
CA PHE A 312 -2.42 -19.49 -37.58
C PHE A 312 -1.94 -20.30 -38.78
N THR A 313 -1.95 -21.60 -38.63
CA THR A 313 -1.80 -22.55 -39.74
C THR A 313 -3.04 -22.52 -40.62
N ARG A 314 -2.92 -23.00 -41.87
CA ARG A 314 -4.06 -23.10 -42.79
C ARG A 314 -5.25 -23.84 -42.19
N HIS A 315 -5.00 -24.90 -41.42
CA HIS A 315 -6.05 -25.67 -40.77
C HIS A 315 -6.74 -24.87 -39.65
N GLU A 316 -5.98 -24.12 -38.85
CA GLU A 316 -6.53 -23.27 -37.79
C GLU A 316 -7.34 -22.12 -38.36
N VAL A 317 -6.88 -21.49 -39.45
CA VAL A 317 -7.65 -20.47 -40.17
C VAL A 317 -9.00 -21.02 -40.62
N ARG A 318 -9.00 -22.18 -41.30
CA ARG A 318 -10.24 -22.83 -41.75
C ARG A 318 -11.18 -23.04 -40.58
N ARG A 319 -10.69 -23.68 -39.50
CA ARG A 319 -11.50 -23.97 -38.32
C ARG A 319 -12.04 -22.70 -37.66
N TYR A 320 -11.20 -21.68 -37.51
CA TYR A 320 -11.56 -20.41 -36.88
C TYR A 320 -12.67 -19.70 -37.66
N LEU A 321 -12.46 -19.48 -38.96
CA LEU A 321 -13.43 -18.79 -39.81
C LEU A 321 -14.72 -19.60 -39.98
N GLN A 322 -14.64 -20.92 -40.18
CA GLN A 322 -15.83 -21.77 -40.32
C GLN A 322 -16.66 -21.89 -39.05
N SER A 323 -16.05 -21.70 -37.87
CA SER A 323 -16.80 -21.71 -36.60
C SER A 323 -17.65 -20.46 -36.39
N ARG A 324 -17.37 -19.38 -37.13
CA ARG A 324 -18.02 -18.07 -36.98
C ARG A 324 -18.76 -17.62 -38.24
N THR A 325 -18.47 -18.21 -39.39
CA THR A 325 -18.98 -17.81 -40.71
C THR A 325 -19.48 -19.03 -41.48
N THR A 326 -20.16 -18.80 -42.60
CA THR A 326 -20.63 -19.84 -43.52
C THR A 326 -19.62 -20.19 -44.62
N MET A 327 -18.36 -19.73 -44.50
CA MET A 327 -17.34 -19.91 -45.54
C MET A 327 -16.97 -21.37 -45.79
N THR A 328 -16.66 -21.68 -47.05
CA THR A 328 -16.05 -22.97 -47.39
C THR A 328 -14.59 -23.03 -46.90
N ALA A 329 -14.02 -24.23 -46.84
CA ALA A 329 -12.62 -24.39 -46.42
C ALA A 329 -11.62 -23.71 -47.39
N SER A 330 -11.96 -23.66 -48.68
CA SER A 330 -11.17 -22.97 -49.71
C SER A 330 -11.21 -21.45 -49.51
N ASP A 331 -12.40 -20.94 -49.24
CA ASP A 331 -12.64 -19.52 -49.02
C ASP A 331 -11.96 -18.99 -47.75
N ALA A 332 -12.05 -19.75 -46.66
CA ALA A 332 -11.37 -19.43 -45.41
C ALA A 332 -9.84 -19.36 -45.58
N GLU A 333 -9.24 -20.24 -46.38
CA GLU A 333 -7.80 -20.17 -46.66
C GLU A 333 -7.41 -18.94 -47.48
N ARG A 334 -8.20 -18.58 -48.47
CA ARG A 334 -7.94 -17.38 -49.28
C ARG A 334 -7.95 -16.12 -48.40
N VAL A 335 -8.93 -16.00 -47.50
CA VAL A 335 -8.99 -14.92 -46.50
C VAL A 335 -7.79 -14.98 -45.55
N GLY A 336 -7.41 -16.16 -45.09
CA GLY A 336 -6.21 -16.35 -44.25
C GLY A 336 -4.93 -15.84 -44.90
N VAL A 337 -4.68 -16.24 -46.15
CA VAL A 337 -3.48 -15.84 -46.90
C VAL A 337 -3.42 -14.32 -47.04
N ALA A 338 -4.53 -13.67 -47.38
CA ALA A 338 -4.59 -12.22 -47.51
C ALA A 338 -4.25 -11.49 -46.20
N LEU A 339 -4.64 -12.07 -45.06
CA LEU A 339 -4.41 -11.50 -43.72
C LEU A 339 -3.09 -11.97 -43.06
N GLY A 340 -2.23 -12.65 -43.81
CA GLY A 340 -1.00 -13.24 -43.28
C GLY A 340 -1.24 -14.22 -42.12
N ASN A 341 -2.44 -14.81 -42.08
CA ASN A 341 -2.97 -15.69 -41.04
C ASN A 341 -2.91 -15.13 -39.60
N LEU A 342 -2.85 -13.80 -39.42
CA LEU A 342 -2.75 -13.19 -38.09
C LEU A 342 -4.06 -13.38 -37.29
N PRO A 343 -4.03 -13.99 -36.09
CA PRO A 343 -5.22 -14.25 -35.28
C PRO A 343 -6.09 -13.02 -34.96
N LEU A 344 -5.47 -11.88 -34.59
CA LEU A 344 -6.21 -10.64 -34.34
C LEU A 344 -6.95 -10.15 -35.62
N ALA A 345 -6.29 -10.19 -36.77
CA ALA A 345 -6.90 -9.79 -38.05
C ALA A 345 -8.01 -10.75 -38.48
N LEU A 346 -7.83 -12.05 -38.25
CA LEU A 346 -8.85 -13.07 -38.49
C LEU A 346 -10.04 -12.91 -37.57
N ALA A 347 -9.85 -12.46 -36.32
CA ALA A 347 -10.94 -12.14 -35.41
C ALA A 347 -11.81 -11.00 -35.94
N HIS A 348 -11.19 -9.93 -36.44
CA HIS A 348 -11.89 -8.84 -37.13
C HIS A 348 -12.64 -9.34 -38.38
N ALA A 349 -11.97 -10.13 -39.24
CA ALA A 349 -12.56 -10.66 -40.47
C ALA A 349 -13.75 -11.58 -40.20
N ALA A 350 -13.62 -12.46 -39.20
CA ALA A 350 -14.69 -13.36 -38.80
C ALA A 350 -15.90 -12.58 -38.26
N ALA A 351 -15.66 -11.61 -37.38
CA ALA A 351 -16.71 -10.74 -36.85
C ALA A 351 -17.41 -9.98 -37.99
N TYR A 352 -16.66 -9.49 -38.97
CA TYR A 352 -17.21 -8.80 -40.12
C TYR A 352 -18.11 -9.71 -40.96
N CYS A 353 -17.59 -10.87 -41.38
CA CYS A 353 -18.31 -11.77 -42.26
C CYS A 353 -19.51 -12.42 -41.57
N SER A 354 -19.41 -12.71 -40.27
CA SER A 354 -20.54 -13.27 -39.50
C SER A 354 -21.68 -12.27 -39.34
N THR A 355 -21.35 -11.02 -39.08
CA THR A 355 -22.35 -9.97 -38.80
C THR A 355 -23.03 -9.50 -40.07
N ASN A 356 -22.29 -9.37 -41.17
CA ASN A 356 -22.81 -8.89 -42.46
C ASN A 356 -23.25 -10.01 -43.42
N GLY A 357 -23.06 -11.29 -43.06
CA GLY A 357 -23.29 -12.42 -43.96
C GLY A 357 -22.45 -12.36 -45.25
N THR A 358 -21.29 -11.71 -45.21
CA THR A 358 -20.44 -11.46 -46.39
C THR A 358 -19.71 -12.73 -46.81
N THR A 359 -19.67 -13.01 -48.11
CA THR A 359 -18.90 -14.12 -48.69
C THR A 359 -17.40 -13.81 -48.67
N ALA A 360 -16.54 -14.82 -48.80
CA ALA A 360 -15.10 -14.58 -48.84
C ALA A 360 -14.66 -13.73 -50.04
N ASP A 361 -15.29 -13.91 -51.21
CA ASP A 361 -15.03 -13.05 -52.37
C ASP A 361 -15.38 -11.60 -52.06
N GLY A 362 -16.55 -11.37 -51.47
CA GLY A 362 -16.98 -10.03 -51.06
C GLY A 362 -16.03 -9.40 -50.04
N TYR A 363 -15.52 -10.17 -49.08
CA TYR A 363 -14.58 -9.67 -48.08
C TYR A 363 -13.19 -9.40 -48.65
N LEU A 364 -12.67 -10.28 -49.51
CA LEU A 364 -11.37 -10.11 -50.16
C LEU A 364 -11.35 -8.91 -51.10
N SER A 365 -12.46 -8.59 -51.76
CA SER A 365 -12.56 -7.37 -52.58
C SER A 365 -12.44 -6.09 -51.76
N LEU A 366 -12.81 -6.10 -50.48
CA LEU A 366 -12.58 -4.96 -49.56
C LEU A 366 -11.09 -4.81 -49.21
N LEU A 367 -10.28 -5.84 -49.45
CA LEU A 367 -8.86 -5.94 -49.09
C LEU A 367 -7.93 -5.89 -50.31
N GLU A 368 -8.42 -5.62 -51.52
CA GLU A 368 -7.67 -5.66 -52.79
C GLU A 368 -6.41 -4.75 -52.82
N GLY A 369 -6.26 -3.82 -51.87
CA GLY A 369 -5.09 -2.96 -51.69
C GLY A 369 -4.01 -3.47 -50.71
N LEU A 370 -4.21 -4.61 -50.05
CA LEU A 370 -3.21 -5.21 -49.16
C LEU A 370 -2.06 -5.82 -49.98
N PRO A 371 -0.80 -5.44 -49.73
CA PRO A 371 0.34 -6.05 -50.38
C PRO A 371 0.48 -7.52 -49.95
N SER A 372 1.02 -8.38 -50.82
CA SER A 372 1.33 -9.76 -50.43
C SER A 372 2.32 -9.75 -49.25
N PRO A 373 2.17 -10.66 -48.26
CA PRO A 373 3.15 -10.82 -47.18
C PRO A 373 4.59 -11.03 -47.70
N GLU A 374 4.72 -11.58 -48.90
CA GLU A 374 5.99 -11.84 -49.59
C GLU A 374 6.78 -10.56 -49.91
N PHE A 375 6.11 -9.40 -50.04
CA PHE A 375 6.78 -8.11 -50.26
C PHE A 375 7.43 -7.54 -48.99
N TYR A 376 7.11 -8.09 -47.81
CA TYR A 376 7.56 -7.60 -46.50
C TYR A 376 8.38 -8.65 -45.73
N SER A 377 9.06 -9.57 -46.44
CA SER A 377 9.85 -10.65 -45.83
C SER A 377 10.84 -10.17 -44.76
N ASP A 378 11.35 -8.94 -44.93
CA ASP A 378 12.39 -8.35 -44.09
C ASP A 378 11.82 -7.50 -42.93
N ASN A 379 10.51 -7.17 -42.95
CA ASN A 379 9.84 -6.37 -41.91
C ASN A 379 8.36 -6.76 -41.71
N LEU A 380 8.12 -7.98 -41.21
CA LEU A 380 6.78 -8.53 -40.99
C LEU A 380 5.93 -7.74 -39.99
N ASP A 381 6.54 -7.01 -39.04
CA ASP A 381 5.81 -6.20 -38.06
C ASP A 381 5.06 -5.03 -38.73
N GLU A 382 5.66 -4.41 -39.75
CA GLU A 382 5.02 -3.36 -40.53
C GLU A 382 3.86 -3.89 -41.37
N PHE A 383 4.04 -5.07 -41.96
CA PHE A 383 2.97 -5.77 -42.66
C PHE A 383 1.79 -6.08 -41.73
N TYR A 384 2.03 -6.64 -40.53
CA TYR A 384 0.95 -6.96 -39.60
C TYR A 384 0.26 -5.71 -39.05
N LEU A 385 0.98 -4.62 -38.82
CA LEU A 385 0.36 -3.34 -38.49
C LEU A 385 -0.59 -2.88 -39.61
N ARG A 386 -0.18 -3.01 -40.87
CA ARG A 386 -1.02 -2.68 -42.03
C ARG A 386 -2.24 -3.60 -42.17
N VAL A 387 -2.08 -4.90 -41.94
CA VAL A 387 -3.21 -5.86 -41.94
C VAL A 387 -4.21 -5.57 -40.83
N VAL A 388 -3.73 -5.27 -39.62
CA VAL A 388 -4.60 -4.87 -38.50
C VAL A 388 -5.30 -3.56 -38.85
N TYR A 389 -4.62 -2.60 -39.48
CA TYR A 389 -5.24 -1.38 -39.97
C TYR A 389 -6.35 -1.64 -40.99
N GLU A 390 -6.14 -2.41 -42.04
CA GLU A 390 -7.16 -2.63 -43.08
C GLU A 390 -8.36 -3.40 -42.54
N THR A 391 -8.12 -4.44 -41.72
CA THR A 391 -9.22 -5.21 -41.10
C THR A 391 -10.01 -4.37 -40.10
N TRP A 392 -9.33 -3.53 -39.33
CA TRP A 392 -9.95 -2.55 -38.45
C TRP A 392 -10.74 -1.51 -39.26
N ASN A 393 -10.16 -0.92 -40.31
CA ASN A 393 -10.78 0.12 -41.14
C ASN A 393 -12.04 -0.40 -41.85
N THR A 394 -12.10 -1.69 -42.10
CA THR A 394 -13.29 -2.35 -42.66
C THR A 394 -14.39 -2.48 -41.61
N SER A 395 -14.06 -2.97 -40.40
CA SER A 395 -15.05 -3.15 -39.32
C SER A 395 -15.52 -1.85 -38.68
N ILE A 396 -14.66 -0.85 -38.57
CA ILE A 396 -14.98 0.45 -37.93
C ILE A 396 -16.05 1.23 -38.71
N GLN A 397 -16.28 0.94 -39.99
CA GLN A 397 -17.31 1.57 -40.81
C GLN A 397 -18.73 1.13 -40.42
N HIS A 398 -18.88 0.04 -39.66
CA HIS A 398 -20.17 -0.56 -39.30
C HIS A 398 -20.57 -0.33 -37.85
N VAL A 399 -19.75 0.35 -37.06
CA VAL A 399 -20.10 0.74 -35.69
C VAL A 399 -20.65 2.17 -35.67
N SER A 400 -21.44 2.49 -34.66
CA SER A 400 -21.96 3.85 -34.47
C SER A 400 -20.84 4.88 -34.35
N ALA A 401 -21.13 6.13 -34.73
CA ALA A 401 -20.20 7.24 -34.56
C ALA A 401 -19.73 7.40 -33.10
N LEU A 402 -20.58 7.04 -32.13
CA LEU A 402 -20.22 7.04 -30.72
C LEU A 402 -19.16 5.98 -30.40
N ALA A 403 -19.32 4.75 -30.90
CA ALA A 403 -18.34 3.68 -30.72
C ALA A 403 -16.98 4.02 -31.33
N VAL A 404 -16.96 4.68 -32.51
CA VAL A 404 -15.71 5.18 -33.11
C VAL A 404 -15.04 6.20 -32.19
N ARG A 405 -15.79 7.21 -31.71
CA ARG A 405 -15.24 8.22 -30.80
C ARG A 405 -14.75 7.62 -29.47
N MET A 406 -15.43 6.61 -28.94
CA MET A 406 -14.94 5.87 -27.76
C MET A 406 -13.58 5.23 -28.02
N LEU A 407 -13.38 4.57 -29.17
CA LEU A 407 -12.07 4.01 -29.51
C LEU A 407 -10.99 5.08 -29.69
N GLU A 408 -11.33 6.22 -30.30
CA GLU A 408 -10.40 7.34 -30.48
C GLU A 408 -9.93 7.90 -29.13
N VAL A 409 -10.84 8.05 -28.15
CA VAL A 409 -10.48 8.46 -26.78
C VAL A 409 -9.68 7.38 -26.08
N ALA A 410 -10.13 6.12 -26.15
CA ALA A 410 -9.46 4.98 -25.53
C ALA A 410 -8.03 4.81 -26.05
N ALA A 411 -7.73 5.18 -27.30
CA ALA A 411 -6.40 5.11 -27.88
C ALA A 411 -5.35 5.98 -27.17
N TRP A 412 -5.77 6.95 -26.35
CA TRP A 412 -4.89 7.81 -25.56
C TRP A 412 -4.73 7.38 -24.10
N LEU A 413 -5.54 6.42 -23.65
CA LEU A 413 -5.57 5.94 -22.26
C LEU A 413 -4.85 4.59 -22.14
N HIS A 414 -4.53 4.21 -20.90
CA HIS A 414 -4.00 2.88 -20.60
C HIS A 414 -4.90 1.76 -21.19
N PRO A 415 -4.37 0.69 -21.82
CA PRO A 415 -5.14 -0.32 -22.57
C PRO A 415 -6.10 -1.17 -21.73
N ASP A 416 -5.80 -1.34 -20.44
CA ASP A 416 -6.65 -2.06 -19.50
C ASP A 416 -7.40 -1.09 -18.59
N ALA A 417 -8.56 -1.54 -18.10
CA ALA A 417 -9.34 -0.90 -17.04
C ALA A 417 -9.81 0.53 -17.37
N ILE A 418 -10.19 0.81 -18.62
CA ILE A 418 -10.69 2.14 -19.00
C ILE A 418 -12.11 2.31 -18.45
N PRO A 419 -12.34 3.23 -17.50
CA PRO A 419 -13.65 3.42 -16.90
C PRO A 419 -14.63 4.05 -17.90
N VAL A 420 -15.91 3.73 -17.80
CA VAL A 420 -16.95 4.26 -18.71
C VAL A 420 -17.06 5.79 -18.61
N GLU A 421 -16.71 6.34 -17.44
CA GLU A 421 -16.59 7.76 -17.14
C GLU A 421 -15.71 8.52 -18.14
N ALA A 422 -14.70 7.85 -18.70
CA ALA A 422 -13.81 8.44 -19.71
C ALA A 422 -14.54 8.88 -20.99
N PHE A 423 -15.77 8.41 -21.19
CA PHE A 423 -16.54 8.64 -22.40
C PHE A 423 -17.79 9.51 -22.19
N TYR A 424 -18.09 9.96 -20.97
CA TYR A 424 -19.32 10.75 -20.72
C TYR A 424 -19.37 12.06 -21.53
N SER A 425 -18.22 12.70 -21.74
CA SER A 425 -18.13 13.91 -22.56
C SER A 425 -18.48 13.68 -24.04
N LEU A 426 -18.58 12.43 -24.50
CA LEU A 426 -19.01 12.09 -25.87
C LEU A 426 -20.53 12.07 -26.05
N VAL A 427 -21.31 11.90 -24.98
CA VAL A 427 -22.76 11.65 -25.04
C VAL A 427 -23.65 12.78 -24.51
N GLY A 428 -23.12 13.74 -23.73
CA GLY A 428 -23.98 14.75 -23.10
C GLY A 428 -23.27 15.99 -22.59
N ASN A 429 -23.80 17.14 -23.01
CA ASN A 429 -23.32 18.51 -22.82
C ASN A 429 -24.02 19.17 -21.62
N THR A 430 -24.14 18.47 -20.50
CA THR A 430 -24.81 18.99 -19.29
C THR A 430 -23.74 19.30 -18.24
N ARG A 431 -23.46 20.59 -18.04
CA ARG A 431 -22.64 21.06 -16.91
C ARG A 431 -23.10 20.35 -15.65
N ALA A 432 -22.16 19.74 -14.94
CA ALA A 432 -22.35 19.16 -13.61
C ALA A 432 -23.07 20.17 -12.72
N GLY A 433 -24.37 19.99 -12.53
CA GLY A 433 -25.21 20.93 -11.79
C GLY A 433 -26.63 20.45 -11.60
N GLU A 434 -27.33 20.04 -12.66
CA GLU A 434 -28.76 19.65 -12.59
C GLU A 434 -29.12 18.62 -13.68
N ALA A 435 -28.43 17.49 -13.74
CA ALA A 435 -28.81 16.40 -14.65
C ALA A 435 -29.79 15.45 -13.94
N ASP A 436 -31.00 15.34 -14.51
CA ASP A 436 -32.01 14.33 -14.14
C ASP A 436 -31.39 12.93 -14.12
N VAL A 437 -31.79 12.10 -13.14
CA VAL A 437 -31.27 10.73 -12.97
C VAL A 437 -31.51 9.92 -14.24
N ASP A 438 -32.62 10.17 -14.93
CA ASP A 438 -32.98 9.51 -16.19
C ASP A 438 -32.01 9.83 -17.35
N ALA A 439 -31.46 11.05 -17.39
CA ALA A 439 -30.51 11.46 -18.42
C ALA A 439 -29.18 10.70 -18.29
N ARG A 440 -28.65 10.58 -17.06
CA ARG A 440 -27.41 9.82 -16.78
C ARG A 440 -27.57 8.32 -17.07
N HIS A 441 -28.75 7.76 -16.79
CA HIS A 441 -29.05 6.37 -17.14
C HIS A 441 -29.13 6.17 -18.66
N HIS A 442 -29.67 7.14 -19.39
CA HIS A 442 -29.71 7.10 -20.85
C HIS A 442 -28.31 7.19 -21.47
N GLU A 443 -27.47 8.13 -21.01
CA GLU A 443 -26.08 8.30 -21.42
C GLU A 443 -25.25 7.03 -21.17
N SER A 444 -25.36 6.47 -19.96
CA SER A 444 -24.69 5.21 -19.59
C SER A 444 -25.14 4.05 -20.46
N ARG A 445 -26.42 3.99 -20.84
CA ARG A 445 -26.94 2.96 -21.74
C ARG A 445 -26.37 3.10 -23.15
N ALA A 446 -26.29 4.34 -23.68
CA ALA A 446 -25.73 4.60 -24.99
C ALA A 446 -24.24 4.20 -25.08
N LEU A 447 -23.45 4.52 -24.05
CA LEU A 447 -22.05 4.12 -23.96
C LEU A 447 -21.88 2.60 -23.86
N ARG A 448 -22.72 1.93 -23.06
CA ARG A 448 -22.72 0.46 -22.97
C ARG A 448 -23.11 -0.20 -24.29
N GLN A 449 -24.10 0.35 -25.00
CA GLN A 449 -24.49 -0.12 -26.32
C GLN A 449 -23.34 0.04 -27.32
N ALA A 450 -22.72 1.23 -27.38
CA ALA A 450 -21.57 1.49 -28.23
C ALA A 450 -20.38 0.56 -27.91
N GLY A 451 -20.07 0.32 -26.64
CA GLY A 451 -19.06 -0.68 -26.27
C GLY A 451 -19.46 -2.11 -26.62
N GLY A 452 -20.76 -2.45 -26.57
CA GLY A 452 -21.29 -3.72 -27.06
C GLY A 452 -21.12 -3.90 -28.58
N GLU A 453 -21.28 -2.83 -29.36
CA GLU A 453 -20.94 -2.82 -30.78
C GLU A 453 -19.45 -3.09 -30.97
N LEU A 454 -18.56 -2.38 -30.26
CA LEU A 454 -17.11 -2.63 -30.33
C LEU A 454 -16.75 -4.09 -30.03
N ALA A 455 -17.38 -4.70 -29.02
CA ALA A 455 -17.21 -6.11 -28.71
C ALA A 455 -17.73 -7.04 -29.81
N THR A 456 -18.86 -6.71 -30.43
CA THR A 456 -19.45 -7.47 -31.55
C THR A 456 -18.48 -7.54 -32.73
N TRP A 457 -17.82 -6.42 -33.05
CA TRP A 457 -16.83 -6.32 -34.12
C TRP A 457 -15.41 -6.76 -33.71
N SER A 458 -15.24 -7.27 -32.48
CA SER A 458 -13.94 -7.71 -31.92
C SER A 458 -12.89 -6.58 -31.86
N LEU A 459 -13.32 -5.33 -31.65
CA LEU A 459 -12.46 -4.14 -31.58
C LEU A 459 -12.05 -3.79 -30.13
N ALA A 460 -12.88 -4.16 -29.14
CA ALA A 460 -12.63 -3.98 -27.71
C ALA A 460 -13.39 -5.05 -26.91
N GLU A 461 -13.07 -5.20 -25.62
CA GLU A 461 -13.74 -6.12 -24.70
C GLU A 461 -14.21 -5.39 -23.43
N TRP A 462 -15.27 -5.89 -22.79
CA TRP A 462 -15.72 -5.42 -21.48
C TRP A 462 -15.23 -6.37 -20.38
N THR A 463 -14.72 -5.80 -19.29
CA THR A 463 -14.50 -6.55 -18.04
C THR A 463 -15.83 -6.80 -17.31
N VAL A 464 -15.78 -7.65 -16.29
CA VAL A 464 -16.92 -7.90 -15.40
C VAL A 464 -17.29 -6.65 -14.58
N GLU A 465 -16.34 -5.75 -14.35
CA GLU A 465 -16.53 -4.44 -13.72
C GLU A 465 -17.04 -3.35 -14.68
N PHE A 466 -17.37 -3.69 -15.93
CA PHE A 466 -17.76 -2.73 -16.97
C PHE A 466 -16.66 -1.71 -17.30
N GLU A 467 -15.41 -2.15 -17.33
CA GLU A 467 -14.29 -1.37 -17.83
C GLU A 467 -13.93 -1.83 -19.25
N LEU A 468 -13.59 -0.89 -20.12
CA LEU A 468 -13.25 -1.19 -21.51
C LEU A 468 -11.77 -1.60 -21.59
N VAL A 469 -11.50 -2.71 -22.28
CA VAL A 469 -10.16 -3.18 -22.60
C VAL A 469 -9.97 -3.09 -24.10
N VAL A 470 -8.94 -2.36 -24.54
CA VAL A 470 -8.61 -2.20 -25.96
C VAL A 470 -7.23 -2.75 -26.22
N HIS A 471 -7.12 -3.63 -27.20
CA HIS A 471 -5.83 -4.23 -27.54
C HIS A 471 -4.82 -3.16 -27.97
N ARG A 472 -3.58 -3.21 -27.46
CA ARG A 472 -2.53 -2.20 -27.70
C ARG A 472 -2.27 -1.92 -29.18
N LEU A 473 -2.32 -2.95 -30.05
CA LEU A 473 -2.19 -2.75 -31.51
C LEU A 473 -3.38 -2.00 -32.11
N VAL A 474 -4.60 -2.23 -31.62
CA VAL A 474 -5.78 -1.48 -32.05
C VAL A 474 -5.68 -0.03 -31.60
N GLN A 475 -5.31 0.23 -30.34
CA GLN A 475 -5.04 1.60 -29.86
C GLN A 475 -3.98 2.29 -30.71
N ARG A 476 -2.88 1.61 -31.06
CA ARG A 476 -1.83 2.17 -31.92
C ARG A 476 -2.35 2.51 -33.31
N VAL A 477 -3.06 1.58 -33.96
CA VAL A 477 -3.65 1.79 -35.29
C VAL A 477 -4.64 2.96 -35.28
N VAL A 478 -5.52 3.03 -34.28
CA VAL A 478 -6.45 4.15 -34.11
C VAL A 478 -5.66 5.45 -33.94
N ARG A 479 -4.61 5.45 -33.13
CA ARG A 479 -3.76 6.62 -32.88
C ARG A 479 -3.08 7.16 -34.14
N ASP A 480 -2.54 6.26 -34.96
CA ASP A 480 -1.77 6.63 -36.15
C ASP A 480 -2.67 7.09 -37.31
N THR A 481 -3.98 6.75 -37.29
CA THR A 481 -4.83 6.90 -38.48
C THR A 481 -6.09 7.74 -38.29
N LYS A 482 -6.66 7.77 -37.07
CA LYS A 482 -7.93 8.48 -36.79
C LYS A 482 -7.94 9.30 -35.51
N ALA A 483 -7.11 8.98 -34.53
CA ALA A 483 -7.16 9.68 -33.25
C ALA A 483 -6.85 11.16 -33.46
N SER A 484 -7.86 11.97 -33.18
CA SER A 484 -7.79 13.40 -33.32
C SER A 484 -7.24 14.05 -32.06
N GLN A 485 -6.77 15.29 -32.20
CA GLN A 485 -6.49 16.14 -31.05
C GLN A 485 -7.76 16.37 -30.20
N GLU A 486 -8.95 16.29 -30.81
CA GLU A 486 -10.23 16.34 -30.08
C GLU A 486 -10.43 15.11 -29.18
N ALA A 487 -10.17 13.91 -29.68
CA ALA A 487 -10.23 12.68 -28.88
C ALA A 487 -9.19 12.69 -27.74
N ARG A 488 -8.00 13.24 -27.99
CA ARG A 488 -7.00 13.47 -26.93
C ARG A 488 -7.52 14.45 -25.88
N ARG A 489 -8.13 15.56 -26.28
CA ARG A 489 -8.75 16.52 -25.34
C ARG A 489 -9.84 15.89 -24.49
N HIS A 490 -10.64 14.97 -25.02
CA HIS A 490 -11.61 14.21 -24.23
C HIS A 490 -10.92 13.31 -23.18
N ALA A 491 -9.83 12.62 -23.55
CA ALA A 491 -9.04 11.80 -22.63
C ALA A 491 -8.35 12.65 -21.54
N VAL A 492 -7.78 13.80 -21.91
CA VAL A 492 -7.22 14.80 -20.98
C VAL A 492 -8.30 15.33 -20.05
N GLY A 493 -9.45 15.75 -20.61
CA GLY A 493 -10.58 16.25 -19.84
C GLY A 493 -11.07 15.25 -18.80
N PHE A 494 -11.14 13.96 -19.17
CA PHE A 494 -11.46 12.89 -18.23
C PHE A 494 -10.47 12.81 -17.05
N VAL A 495 -9.15 12.75 -17.31
CA VAL A 495 -8.18 12.63 -16.20
C VAL A 495 -8.10 13.90 -15.36
N VAL A 496 -8.28 15.07 -15.97
CA VAL A 496 -8.31 16.36 -15.26
C VAL A 496 -9.57 16.47 -14.38
N GLU A 497 -10.73 16.05 -14.88
CA GLU A 497 -11.97 16.02 -14.11
C GLU A 497 -11.91 14.97 -12.98
N ALA A 498 -11.42 13.76 -13.29
CA ALA A 498 -11.30 12.68 -12.33
C ALA A 498 -10.27 12.95 -11.21
N THR A 499 -9.41 13.97 -11.37
CA THR A 499 -8.45 14.41 -10.35
C THR A 499 -8.93 15.64 -9.55
N GLN A 500 -10.16 16.12 -9.76
CA GLN A 500 -10.78 17.17 -8.93
C GLN A 500 -11.37 16.64 -7.64
N PHE A 501 -10.62 15.79 -6.94
CA PHE A 501 -11.01 15.26 -5.64
C PHE A 501 -10.32 16.00 -4.49
N ASP A 502 -10.90 15.89 -3.30
CA ASP A 502 -10.25 16.30 -2.06
C ASP A 502 -9.22 15.24 -1.65
N VAL A 503 -7.93 15.59 -1.71
CA VAL A 503 -6.79 14.69 -1.40
C VAL A 503 -6.82 14.14 0.03
N GLN A 504 -7.54 14.79 0.95
CA GLN A 504 -7.63 14.36 2.35
C GLN A 504 -8.64 13.22 2.56
N GLN A 505 -9.50 12.95 1.57
CA GLN A 505 -10.48 11.88 1.66
C GLN A 505 -9.88 10.54 1.23
N ARG A 506 -10.14 9.48 2.00
CA ARG A 506 -9.65 8.12 1.70
C ARG A 506 -10.08 7.60 0.33
N GLY A 507 -11.29 7.95 -0.12
CA GLY A 507 -11.79 7.55 -1.44
C GLY A 507 -10.94 8.08 -2.60
N SER A 508 -10.34 9.26 -2.42
CA SER A 508 -9.49 9.93 -3.40
C SER A 508 -8.19 9.19 -3.68
N TRP A 509 -7.66 8.46 -2.70
CA TRP A 509 -6.42 7.70 -2.87
C TRP A 509 -6.63 6.51 -3.80
N THR A 510 -7.73 5.78 -3.62
CA THR A 510 -8.13 4.69 -4.52
C THR A 510 -8.42 5.21 -5.93
N LEU A 511 -9.06 6.37 -6.03
CA LEU A 511 -9.30 7.03 -7.32
C LEU A 511 -7.98 7.43 -8.00
N ALA A 512 -7.04 8.03 -7.26
CA ALA A 512 -5.71 8.35 -7.77
C ALA A 512 -4.97 7.10 -8.28
N GLN A 513 -5.08 5.96 -7.60
CA GLN A 513 -4.50 4.68 -8.05
C GLN A 513 -5.11 4.21 -9.37
N LYS A 514 -6.42 4.39 -9.58
CA LYS A 514 -7.10 4.05 -10.84
C LYS A 514 -6.73 5.00 -11.98
N ILE A 515 -6.59 6.29 -11.71
CA ILE A 515 -6.34 7.31 -12.74
C ILE A 515 -4.86 7.43 -13.13
N ALA A 516 -3.92 7.20 -12.20
CA ALA A 516 -2.48 7.37 -12.46
C ALA A 516 -1.94 6.58 -13.67
N PRO A 517 -2.35 5.32 -13.96
CA PRO A 517 -1.96 4.62 -15.19
C PRO A 517 -2.41 5.33 -16.47
N HIS A 518 -3.61 5.93 -16.47
CA HIS A 518 -4.12 6.67 -17.62
C HIS A 518 -3.39 8.00 -17.81
N LEU A 519 -3.07 8.72 -16.72
CA LEU A 519 -2.20 9.90 -16.76
C LEU A 519 -0.82 9.57 -17.34
N SER A 520 -0.22 8.47 -16.90
CA SER A 520 1.09 8.02 -17.40
C SER A 520 1.05 7.71 -18.90
N ALA A 521 0.02 6.99 -19.36
CA ALA A 521 -0.18 6.67 -20.77
C ALA A 521 -0.32 7.92 -21.66
N LEU A 522 -1.00 8.97 -21.17
CA LEU A 522 -1.14 10.24 -21.88
C LEU A 522 0.19 11.00 -22.05
N MET A 523 1.08 10.89 -21.05
CA MET A 523 2.38 11.57 -20.99
C MET A 523 3.49 10.83 -21.72
N GLU A 524 3.47 9.50 -21.72
CA GLU A 524 4.48 8.68 -22.41
C GLU A 524 4.31 8.68 -23.94
N CYS A 525 3.20 9.23 -24.44
CA CYS A 525 2.88 9.21 -25.87
C CYS A 525 3.69 10.28 -26.65
N PRO A 526 4.61 9.90 -27.56
CA PRO A 526 5.59 10.83 -28.17
C PRO A 526 5.02 11.87 -29.15
N CYS A 527 3.78 11.68 -29.63
CA CYS A 527 3.20 12.45 -30.74
C CYS A 527 2.45 13.73 -30.31
N ALA A 528 2.48 14.10 -29.03
CA ALA A 528 1.68 15.20 -28.51
C ALA A 528 2.55 16.28 -27.84
N ILE A 529 2.97 17.25 -28.64
CA ILE A 529 3.23 18.60 -28.12
C ILE A 529 1.90 19.33 -28.30
N ASP A 530 1.09 19.37 -27.24
CA ASP A 530 -0.18 20.11 -27.21
C ASP A 530 -0.27 21.03 -25.98
N ASP A 531 -1.19 22.00 -26.04
CA ASP A 531 -1.38 23.05 -25.02
C ASP A 531 -1.80 22.50 -23.63
N ALA A 532 -2.10 21.20 -23.53
CA ALA A 532 -2.53 20.53 -22.32
C ALA A 532 -1.37 20.13 -21.38
N GLY A 533 -0.12 20.42 -21.74
CA GLY A 533 1.05 20.05 -20.95
C GLY A 533 0.96 20.47 -19.48
N ALA A 534 0.52 21.70 -19.21
CA ALA A 534 0.36 22.21 -17.85
C ALA A 534 -0.81 21.54 -17.09
N GLU A 535 -1.93 21.25 -17.78
CA GLU A 535 -3.11 20.61 -17.17
C GLU A 535 -2.80 19.18 -16.71
N LEU A 536 -2.05 18.42 -17.52
CA LEU A 536 -1.62 17.06 -17.19
C LEU A 536 -0.63 17.02 -16.02
N VAL A 537 0.31 17.98 -15.97
CA VAL A 537 1.22 18.13 -14.83
C VAL A 537 0.41 18.45 -13.57
N GLU A 538 -0.58 19.34 -13.65
CA GLU A 538 -1.42 19.68 -12.51
C GLU A 538 -2.30 18.52 -12.03
N ALA A 539 -2.92 17.77 -12.94
CA ALA A 539 -3.64 16.54 -12.61
C ALA A 539 -2.73 15.52 -11.90
N SER A 540 -1.48 15.40 -12.35
CA SER A 540 -0.47 14.55 -11.71
C SER A 540 -0.12 15.03 -10.32
N ASN A 541 0.03 16.34 -10.11
CA ASN A 541 0.32 16.92 -8.80
C ASN A 541 -0.74 16.51 -7.76
N ARG A 542 -2.02 16.46 -8.15
CA ARG A 542 -3.11 16.03 -7.25
C ARG A 542 -3.07 14.54 -6.94
N CYS A 543 -2.79 13.69 -7.92
CA CYS A 543 -2.55 12.27 -7.68
C CYS A 543 -1.33 12.03 -6.76
N LEU A 544 -0.24 12.78 -6.98
CA LEU A 544 0.95 12.70 -6.13
C LEU A 544 0.65 13.12 -4.70
N GLN A 545 -0.10 14.21 -4.49
CA GLN A 545 -0.57 14.61 -3.16
C GLN A 545 -1.39 13.50 -2.51
N ALA A 546 -2.36 12.91 -3.23
CA ALA A 546 -3.14 11.78 -2.72
C ALA A 546 -2.26 10.58 -2.35
N PHE A 547 -1.21 10.28 -3.12
CA PHE A 547 -0.25 9.23 -2.78
C PHE A 547 0.60 9.57 -1.55
N HIS A 548 1.01 10.83 -1.38
CA HIS A 548 1.71 11.27 -0.17
C HIS A 548 0.83 11.15 1.08
N TYR A 549 -0.43 11.61 1.01
CA TYR A 549 -1.39 11.45 2.10
C TYR A 549 -1.67 9.96 2.40
N GLY A 550 -1.92 9.17 1.36
CA GLY A 550 -2.17 7.73 1.48
C GLY A 550 -0.94 6.89 1.84
N GLY A 551 0.25 7.50 1.99
CA GLY A 551 1.49 6.79 2.31
C GLY A 551 1.95 5.81 1.22
N ARG A 552 1.85 6.18 -0.06
CA ARG A 552 2.16 5.34 -1.23
C ARG A 552 3.42 5.85 -1.96
N PRO A 553 4.62 5.70 -1.37
CA PRO A 553 5.83 6.31 -1.90
C PRO A 553 6.27 5.72 -3.26
N THR A 554 6.05 4.43 -3.48
CA THR A 554 6.45 3.76 -4.74
C THR A 554 5.62 4.25 -5.92
N GLU A 555 4.29 4.28 -5.78
CA GLU A 555 3.41 4.83 -6.81
C GLU A 555 3.67 6.32 -7.06
N SER A 556 3.98 7.08 -5.99
CA SER A 556 4.36 8.49 -6.06
C SER A 556 5.62 8.70 -6.93
N VAL A 557 6.71 7.97 -6.65
CA VAL A 557 7.96 8.09 -7.44
C VAL A 557 7.72 7.78 -8.91
N ARG A 558 6.96 6.73 -9.24
CA ARG A 558 6.71 6.34 -10.62
C ARG A 558 5.97 7.43 -11.40
N LEU A 559 4.86 7.92 -10.86
CA LEU A 559 4.08 8.98 -11.52
C LEU A 559 4.87 10.29 -11.60
N ALA A 560 5.60 10.65 -10.55
CA ALA A 560 6.40 11.87 -10.53
C ALA A 560 7.54 11.84 -11.55
N ASN A 561 8.15 10.67 -11.78
CA ASN A 561 9.19 10.50 -12.80
C ASN A 561 8.63 10.67 -14.22
N THR A 562 7.47 10.07 -14.51
CA THR A 562 6.78 10.23 -15.80
C THR A 562 6.37 11.69 -16.01
N ALA A 563 5.75 12.33 -15.02
CA ALA A 563 5.35 13.74 -15.09
C ALA A 563 6.54 14.70 -15.24
N SER A 564 7.66 14.43 -14.56
CA SER A 564 8.89 15.22 -14.67
C SER A 564 9.51 15.14 -16.05
N THR A 565 9.62 13.93 -16.60
CA THR A 565 10.16 13.69 -17.95
C THR A 565 9.28 14.35 -19.01
N TYR A 566 7.97 14.21 -18.88
CA TYR A 566 7.00 14.83 -19.76
C TYR A 566 7.06 16.37 -19.71
N ALA A 567 7.08 16.96 -18.51
CA ALA A 567 7.15 18.40 -18.35
C ALA A 567 8.45 18.99 -18.95
N GLU A 568 9.59 18.33 -18.72
CA GLU A 568 10.87 18.75 -19.30
C GLU A 568 10.86 18.69 -20.83
N HIS A 569 10.25 17.66 -21.42
CA HIS A 569 10.15 17.51 -22.87
C HIS A 569 9.16 18.49 -23.52
N VAL A 570 7.97 18.68 -22.93
CA VAL A 570 6.87 19.43 -23.55
C VAL A 570 6.90 20.91 -23.21
N LEU A 571 7.14 21.25 -21.94
CA LEU A 571 7.13 22.63 -21.46
C LEU A 571 8.55 23.22 -21.45
N GLY A 572 9.57 22.38 -21.45
CA GLY A 572 10.97 22.77 -21.33
C GLY A 572 11.41 22.94 -19.88
N GLY A 573 12.72 22.82 -19.63
CA GLY A 573 13.30 22.97 -18.28
C GLY A 573 13.07 24.34 -17.64
N GLY A 574 12.83 25.39 -18.43
CA GLY A 574 12.61 26.75 -17.93
C GLY A 574 11.19 27.05 -17.46
N HIS A 575 10.23 26.14 -17.69
CA HIS A 575 8.82 26.41 -17.41
C HIS A 575 8.49 26.19 -15.92
N PRO A 576 7.69 27.06 -15.28
CA PRO A 576 7.33 26.92 -13.86
C PRO A 576 6.73 25.55 -13.50
N SER A 577 5.84 25.00 -14.33
CA SER A 577 5.27 23.66 -14.09
C SER A 577 6.30 22.54 -14.16
N THR A 578 7.38 22.69 -14.93
CA THR A 578 8.49 21.72 -14.97
C THR A 578 9.25 21.75 -13.65
N LEU A 579 9.50 22.94 -13.10
CA LEU A 579 10.13 23.09 -11.79
C LEU A 579 9.26 22.48 -10.67
N VAL A 580 7.94 22.65 -10.76
CA VAL A 580 6.99 22.00 -9.84
C VAL A 580 7.03 20.48 -9.98
N ALA A 581 7.03 19.95 -11.21
CA ALA A 581 7.11 18.50 -11.44
C ALA A 581 8.41 17.89 -10.86
N TRP A 582 9.55 18.53 -11.10
CA TRP A 582 10.83 18.13 -10.50
C TRP A 582 10.83 18.25 -8.97
N GLY A 583 10.23 19.31 -8.43
CA GLY A 583 10.08 19.49 -6.98
C GLY A 583 9.22 18.39 -6.35
N ASN A 584 8.15 17.97 -7.04
CA ASN A 584 7.31 16.86 -6.61
C ASN A 584 8.06 15.53 -6.72
N LEU A 585 8.87 15.30 -7.75
CA LEU A 585 9.74 14.12 -7.83
C LEU A 585 10.76 14.08 -6.69
N ALA A 586 11.36 15.22 -6.32
CA ALA A 586 12.24 15.30 -5.16
C ALA A 586 11.50 14.95 -3.86
N ALA A 587 10.26 15.42 -3.68
CA ALA A 587 9.40 15.06 -2.55
C ALA A 587 9.02 13.57 -2.55
N SER A 588 8.76 12.97 -3.72
CA SER A 588 8.52 11.53 -3.88
C SER A 588 9.75 10.70 -3.50
N TYR A 589 10.96 11.11 -3.92
CA TYR A 589 12.19 10.48 -3.48
C TYR A 589 12.37 10.56 -1.97
N LEU A 590 12.10 11.73 -1.38
CA LEU A 590 12.20 11.90 0.06
C LEU A 590 11.21 10.99 0.82
N SER A 591 9.97 10.91 0.35
CA SER A 591 8.93 10.03 0.90
C SER A 591 9.26 8.54 0.76
N ALA A 592 10.09 8.17 -0.22
CA ALA A 592 10.58 6.81 -0.44
C ALA A 592 11.89 6.51 0.31
N GLY A 593 12.42 7.46 1.09
CA GLY A 593 13.70 7.33 1.79
C GLY A 593 14.94 7.46 0.89
N ARG A 594 14.79 7.92 -0.36
CA ARG A 594 15.87 8.15 -1.34
C ARG A 594 16.42 9.57 -1.18
N THR A 595 17.05 9.85 -0.05
CA THR A 595 17.45 11.20 0.38
C THR A 595 18.46 11.87 -0.55
N ASP A 596 19.44 11.14 -1.07
CA ASP A 596 20.49 11.71 -1.92
C ASP A 596 19.93 12.21 -3.26
N GLU A 597 19.00 11.44 -3.85
CA GLU A 597 18.33 11.82 -5.09
C GLU A 597 17.37 12.99 -4.88
N ALA A 598 16.69 13.03 -3.72
CA ALA A 598 15.86 14.16 -3.33
C ALA A 598 16.70 15.46 -3.18
N ILE A 599 17.88 15.37 -2.56
CA ILE A 599 18.80 16.52 -2.41
C ILE A 599 19.32 16.98 -3.77
N ALA A 600 19.88 16.07 -4.57
CA ALA A 600 20.48 16.43 -5.85
C ALA A 600 19.46 17.11 -6.78
N LEU A 601 18.23 16.59 -6.84
CA LEU A 601 17.15 17.20 -7.61
C LEU A 601 16.65 18.49 -6.96
N GLY A 602 16.50 18.53 -5.63
CA GLY A 602 16.10 19.73 -4.88
C GLY A 602 17.04 20.91 -5.08
N GLU A 603 18.36 20.67 -5.08
CA GLU A 603 19.38 21.69 -5.38
C GLU A 603 19.22 22.23 -6.80
N ARG A 604 19.02 21.35 -7.78
CA ARG A 604 18.76 21.75 -9.17
C ARG A 604 17.51 22.63 -9.25
N VAL A 605 16.40 22.22 -8.65
CA VAL A 605 15.12 22.95 -8.67
C VAL A 605 15.25 24.31 -7.97
N ALA A 606 15.88 24.37 -6.80
CA ALA A 606 16.04 25.60 -6.05
C ALA A 606 16.92 26.63 -6.79
N ASN A 607 18.06 26.19 -7.33
CA ASN A 607 18.97 27.04 -8.09
C ASN A 607 18.33 27.53 -9.40
N GLN A 608 17.62 26.66 -10.11
CA GLN A 608 16.98 27.01 -11.38
C GLN A 608 15.76 27.92 -11.17
N SER A 609 14.95 27.67 -10.14
CA SER A 609 13.86 28.57 -9.74
C SER A 609 14.41 29.96 -9.39
N HIS A 610 15.51 30.02 -8.63
CA HIS A 610 16.18 31.27 -8.30
C HIS A 610 16.67 32.02 -9.55
N ALA A 611 17.28 31.33 -10.51
CA ALA A 611 17.79 31.93 -11.73
C ALA A 611 16.67 32.45 -12.65
N LEU A 612 15.54 31.75 -12.74
CA LEU A 612 14.45 32.06 -13.67
C LEU A 612 13.42 33.03 -13.09
N LEU A 613 13.00 32.80 -11.84
CA LEU A 613 11.92 33.53 -11.19
C LEU A 613 12.43 34.61 -10.23
N GLY A 614 13.72 34.55 -9.87
CA GLY A 614 14.35 35.43 -8.91
C GLY A 614 14.27 34.91 -7.47
N ALA A 615 15.08 35.53 -6.59
CA ALA A 615 15.22 35.14 -5.19
C ALA A 615 13.92 35.25 -4.37
N GLY A 616 13.07 36.22 -4.71
CA GLY A 616 11.88 36.56 -3.95
C GLY A 616 10.59 35.88 -4.40
N HIS A 617 10.64 35.08 -5.46
CA HIS A 617 9.44 34.45 -5.98
C HIS A 617 8.97 33.31 -5.06
N SER A 618 7.67 33.21 -4.80
CA SER A 618 7.10 32.21 -3.87
C SER A 618 7.54 30.78 -4.23
N SER A 619 7.51 30.39 -5.51
CA SER A 619 8.01 29.08 -5.96
C SER A 619 9.50 28.84 -5.69
N THR A 620 10.35 29.88 -5.77
CA THR A 620 11.77 29.78 -5.41
C THR A 620 11.90 29.49 -3.92
N LEU A 621 11.17 30.22 -3.07
CA LEU A 621 11.18 30.02 -1.62
C LEU A 621 10.63 28.64 -1.23
N VAL A 622 9.61 28.12 -1.94
CA VAL A 622 9.11 26.74 -1.77
C VAL A 622 10.20 25.72 -2.11
N ALA A 623 10.90 25.89 -3.23
CA ALA A 623 11.96 24.98 -3.64
C ALA A 623 13.10 24.92 -2.61
N TRP A 624 13.54 26.08 -2.10
CA TRP A 624 14.55 26.13 -1.03
C TRP A 624 14.06 25.51 0.27
N GLY A 625 12.80 25.73 0.67
CA GLY A 625 12.22 25.10 1.85
C GLY A 625 12.13 23.57 1.74
N ASN A 626 11.78 23.05 0.57
CA ASN A 626 11.76 21.60 0.31
C ASN A 626 13.17 21.00 0.31
N LEU A 627 14.17 21.76 -0.16
CA LEU A 627 15.58 21.38 -0.06
C LEU A 627 16.05 21.37 1.40
N ALA A 628 15.68 22.36 2.21
CA ALA A 628 15.98 22.38 3.65
C ALA A 628 15.41 21.14 4.36
N LEU A 629 14.15 20.77 4.06
CA LEU A 629 13.54 19.55 4.57
C LEU A 629 14.31 18.28 4.15
N SER A 630 14.79 18.23 2.90
CA SER A 630 15.60 17.12 2.39
C SER A 630 16.94 17.02 3.13
N TYR A 631 17.58 18.15 3.41
CA TYR A 631 18.79 18.19 4.25
C TYR A 631 18.54 17.74 5.68
N GLN A 632 17.45 18.19 6.29
CA GLN A 632 17.06 17.77 7.63
C GLN A 632 16.87 16.25 7.71
N LYS A 633 16.17 15.66 6.72
CA LYS A 633 15.95 14.21 6.62
C LYS A 633 17.22 13.40 6.34
N ALA A 634 18.23 14.01 5.71
CA ALA A 634 19.55 13.43 5.54
C ALA A 634 20.50 13.70 6.72
N GLY A 635 20.02 14.30 7.82
CA GLY A 635 20.83 14.61 8.99
C GLY A 635 21.78 15.80 8.81
N ARG A 636 21.71 16.51 7.69
CA ARG A 636 22.50 17.72 7.37
C ARG A 636 21.84 18.97 7.99
N ILE A 637 21.65 18.93 9.31
CA ILE A 637 20.79 19.88 10.05
C ILE A 637 21.28 21.33 9.93
N ASN A 638 22.60 21.57 9.99
CA ASN A 638 23.16 22.93 9.88
C ASN A 638 22.91 23.57 8.50
N GLU A 639 22.92 22.76 7.44
CA GLU A 639 22.64 23.23 6.09
C GLU A 639 21.16 23.55 5.91
N ALA A 640 20.28 22.73 6.49
CA ALA A 640 18.84 23.02 6.56
C ALA A 640 18.58 24.36 7.28
N ILE A 641 19.17 24.56 8.47
CA ILE A 641 19.05 25.82 9.23
C ILE A 641 19.56 27.01 8.43
N THR A 642 20.72 26.89 7.80
CA THR A 642 21.31 28.00 7.01
C THR A 642 20.37 28.44 5.88
N ILE A 643 19.72 27.47 5.21
CA ILE A 643 18.73 27.76 4.16
C ILE A 643 17.48 28.38 4.76
N ASP A 644 16.92 27.78 5.82
CA ASP A 644 15.70 28.25 6.47
C ASP A 644 15.84 29.67 7.03
N GLU A 645 16.94 30.01 7.70
CA GLU A 645 17.24 31.36 8.19
C GLU A 645 17.27 32.37 7.02
N ARG A 646 17.96 32.01 5.93
CA ARG A 646 18.07 32.86 4.75
C ARG A 646 16.71 33.10 4.08
N ILE A 647 15.94 32.06 3.79
CA ILE A 647 14.65 32.21 3.10
C ILE A 647 13.60 32.87 3.98
N THR A 648 13.66 32.66 5.30
CA THR A 648 12.77 33.31 6.26
C THR A 648 13.01 34.81 6.28
N LYS A 649 14.28 35.23 6.37
CA LYS A 649 14.66 36.64 6.30
C LYS A 649 14.25 37.28 4.97
N GLN A 650 14.50 36.62 3.85
CA GLN A 650 14.10 37.12 2.53
C GLN A 650 12.58 37.26 2.41
N SER A 651 11.81 36.29 2.91
CA SER A 651 10.35 36.35 2.91
C SER A 651 9.84 37.51 3.75
N GLU A 652 10.43 37.76 4.93
CA GLU A 652 10.07 38.89 5.79
C GLU A 652 10.38 40.24 5.13
N GLU A 653 11.52 40.37 4.44
CA GLU A 653 11.89 41.59 3.71
C GLU A 653 10.98 41.88 2.51
N LEU A 654 10.48 40.84 1.83
CA LEU A 654 9.72 40.98 0.59
C LEU A 654 8.20 41.03 0.78
N LEU A 655 7.67 40.13 1.61
CA LEU A 655 6.23 39.95 1.83
C LEU A 655 5.77 40.62 3.13
N GLY A 656 6.70 40.97 4.02
CA GLY A 656 6.41 41.44 5.36
C GLY A 656 6.31 40.30 6.38
N ALA A 657 6.44 40.67 7.67
CA ALA A 657 6.41 39.74 8.80
C ALA A 657 5.04 39.07 9.01
N GLU A 658 3.96 39.69 8.54
CA GLU A 658 2.58 39.24 8.76
C GLU A 658 2.03 38.38 7.61
N HIS A 659 2.79 38.21 6.52
CA HIS A 659 2.35 37.42 5.37
C HIS A 659 2.29 35.91 5.71
N SER A 660 1.28 35.20 5.21
CA SER A 660 1.07 33.76 5.46
C SER A 660 2.29 32.91 5.12
N ASP A 661 2.92 33.19 3.98
CA ASP A 661 4.12 32.49 3.52
C ASP A 661 5.30 32.72 4.47
N THR A 662 5.54 33.96 4.90
CA THR A 662 6.58 34.29 5.88
C THR A 662 6.37 33.51 7.17
N LEU A 663 5.15 33.52 7.70
CA LEU A 663 4.83 32.81 8.94
C LEU A 663 5.00 31.28 8.80
N THR A 664 4.75 30.73 7.62
CA THR A 664 5.01 29.30 7.32
C THR A 664 6.52 29.01 7.34
N ARG A 665 7.36 29.92 6.80
CA ARG A 665 8.83 29.77 6.84
C ARG A 665 9.38 29.87 8.26
N TRP A 666 8.87 30.81 9.06
CA TRP A 666 9.20 30.88 10.48
C TRP A 666 8.88 29.55 11.20
N GLY A 667 7.72 28.95 10.93
CA GLY A 667 7.36 27.63 11.48
C GLY A 667 8.33 26.51 11.06
N ASN A 668 8.78 26.50 9.81
CA ASN A 668 9.79 25.54 9.34
C ASN A 668 11.15 25.77 10.01
N LEU A 669 11.56 27.02 10.19
CA LEU A 669 12.78 27.38 10.91
C LEU A 669 12.71 26.92 12.39
N ALA A 670 11.57 27.08 13.06
CA ALA A 670 11.35 26.53 14.40
C ALA A 670 11.50 25.01 14.43
N LEU A 671 10.96 24.29 13.43
CA LEU A 671 11.13 22.84 13.30
C LEU A 671 12.61 22.46 13.12
N SER A 672 13.36 23.19 12.30
CA SER A 672 14.79 22.98 12.07
C SER A 672 15.60 23.20 13.35
N TYR A 673 15.34 24.28 14.09
CA TYR A 673 15.95 24.51 15.40
C TYR A 673 15.60 23.44 16.43
N ARG A 674 14.35 23.00 16.49
CA ARG A 674 13.92 21.92 17.39
C ARG A 674 14.66 20.62 17.07
N THR A 675 14.83 20.30 15.80
CA THR A 675 15.55 19.10 15.35
C THR A 675 17.05 19.17 15.69
N ALA A 676 17.62 20.37 15.73
CA ALA A 676 19.00 20.59 16.17
C ALA A 676 19.18 20.59 17.69
N GLY A 677 18.10 20.52 18.48
CA GLY A 677 18.15 20.71 19.94
C GLY A 677 18.28 22.17 20.38
N ARG A 678 18.09 23.14 19.48
CA ARG A 678 18.06 24.59 19.75
C ARG A 678 16.67 25.03 20.22
N THR A 679 16.21 24.41 21.32
CA THR A 679 14.78 24.43 21.70
C THR A 679 14.25 25.81 22.10
N ASN A 680 15.07 26.66 22.75
CA ASN A 680 14.67 28.02 23.11
C ASN A 680 14.42 28.93 21.90
N GLU A 681 15.24 28.76 20.85
CA GLU A 681 15.09 29.52 19.61
C GLU A 681 13.82 29.07 18.87
N ALA A 682 13.54 27.76 18.85
CA ALA A 682 12.28 27.23 18.35
C ALA A 682 11.07 27.80 19.11
N ILE A 683 11.11 27.81 20.45
CA ILE A 683 10.03 28.36 21.29
C ILE A 683 9.81 29.85 21.00
N THR A 684 10.88 30.63 20.94
CA THR A 684 10.80 32.09 20.70
C THR A 684 10.09 32.39 19.37
N ILE A 685 10.43 31.62 18.33
CA ILE A 685 9.80 31.71 17.01
C ILE A 685 8.33 31.25 17.08
N ASP A 686 8.06 30.08 17.65
CA ASP A 686 6.70 29.51 17.74
C ASP A 686 5.74 30.40 18.54
N GLU A 687 6.19 30.99 19.67
CA GLU A 687 5.41 31.95 20.46
C GLU A 687 5.07 33.21 19.63
N ARG A 688 6.06 33.77 18.92
CA ARG A 688 5.88 34.94 18.07
C ARG A 688 4.86 34.68 16.95
N ILE A 689 5.03 33.60 16.17
CA ILE A 689 4.14 33.32 15.04
C ILE A 689 2.74 32.89 15.47
N THR A 690 2.61 32.27 16.65
CA THR A 690 1.31 31.89 17.21
C THR A 690 0.55 33.15 17.59
N LYS A 691 1.17 34.07 18.34
CA LYS A 691 0.57 35.36 18.70
C LYS A 691 0.15 36.17 17.47
N GLN A 692 1.03 36.29 16.47
CA GLN A 692 0.69 36.99 15.22
C GLN A 692 -0.47 36.33 14.47
N SER A 693 -0.53 34.99 14.43
CA SER A 693 -1.66 34.27 13.82
C SER A 693 -2.98 34.57 14.52
N GLU A 694 -2.96 34.63 15.85
CA GLU A 694 -4.13 34.93 16.66
C GLU A 694 -4.65 36.34 16.41
N GLU A 695 -3.75 37.31 16.31
CA GLU A 695 -4.08 38.72 16.01
C GLU A 695 -4.65 38.89 14.60
N LEU A 696 -4.11 38.16 13.60
CA LEU A 696 -4.48 38.31 12.19
C LEU A 696 -5.69 37.47 11.76
N LEU A 697 -5.73 36.20 12.15
CA LEU A 697 -6.70 35.21 11.69
C LEU A 697 -7.73 34.83 12.76
N GLY A 698 -7.48 35.21 14.01
CA GLY A 698 -8.24 34.78 15.17
C GLY A 698 -7.69 33.50 15.80
N ALA A 699 -8.01 33.30 17.08
CA ALA A 699 -7.54 32.18 17.89
C ALA A 699 -8.00 30.79 17.40
N GLU A 700 -9.13 30.75 16.69
CA GLU A 700 -9.83 29.52 16.29
C GLU A 700 -9.59 29.14 14.83
N HIS A 701 -8.84 29.95 14.08
CA HIS A 701 -8.51 29.64 12.69
C HIS A 701 -7.62 28.40 12.61
N SER A 702 -7.83 27.56 11.58
CA SER A 702 -7.11 26.28 11.38
C SER A 702 -5.58 26.43 11.39
N ALA A 703 -5.07 27.48 10.72
CA ALA A 703 -3.65 27.81 10.74
C ALA A 703 -3.14 28.16 12.15
N THR A 704 -3.93 28.88 12.96
CA THR A 704 -3.60 29.22 14.35
C THR A 704 -3.59 27.97 15.24
N LEU A 705 -4.56 27.07 15.09
CA LEU A 705 -4.61 25.77 15.77
C LEU A 705 -3.37 24.91 15.47
N THR A 706 -2.93 24.91 14.22
CA THR A 706 -1.71 24.19 13.79
C THR A 706 -0.47 24.78 14.47
N ARG A 707 -0.35 26.11 14.52
CA ARG A 707 0.79 26.79 15.19
C ARG A 707 0.79 26.54 16.69
N ARG A 708 -0.36 26.58 17.35
CA ARG A 708 -0.50 26.21 18.77
C ARG A 708 -0.07 24.76 19.02
N SER A 709 -0.40 23.83 18.12
CA SER A 709 0.09 22.44 18.20
C SER A 709 1.61 22.34 18.10
N ASN A 710 2.22 23.12 17.19
CA ASN A 710 3.67 23.16 17.05
C ASN A 710 4.35 23.78 18.29
N LEU A 711 3.79 24.86 18.83
CA LEU A 711 4.23 25.47 20.09
C LEU A 711 4.15 24.47 21.25
N ALA A 712 3.04 23.72 21.36
CA ALA A 712 2.91 22.64 22.35
C ALA A 712 4.00 21.56 22.17
N SER A 713 4.34 21.20 20.92
CA SER A 713 5.44 20.29 20.64
C SER A 713 6.81 20.87 21.03
N SER A 714 7.03 22.17 20.84
CA SER A 714 8.27 22.85 21.24
C SER A 714 8.40 22.93 22.76
N TYR A 715 7.33 23.28 23.47
CA TYR A 715 7.26 23.18 24.93
C TYR A 715 7.49 21.76 25.42
N ARG A 716 6.86 20.77 24.79
CA ARG A 716 7.06 19.35 25.13
C ARG A 716 8.53 18.95 24.97
N THR A 717 9.17 19.31 23.86
CA THR A 717 10.59 19.01 23.61
C THR A 717 11.51 19.70 24.61
N ALA A 718 11.15 20.92 25.03
CA ALA A 718 11.86 21.62 26.09
C ALA A 718 11.62 21.01 27.47
N GLY A 719 10.60 20.16 27.65
CA GLY A 719 10.16 19.65 28.95
C GLY A 719 9.28 20.64 29.74
N ARG A 720 8.64 21.61 29.08
CA ARG A 720 7.61 22.49 29.64
C ARG A 720 6.25 21.78 29.54
N THR A 721 6.13 20.63 30.21
CA THR A 721 5.02 19.68 30.00
C THR A 721 3.65 20.23 30.38
N ASN A 722 3.55 21.04 31.44
CA ASN A 722 2.27 21.63 31.83
C ASN A 722 1.73 22.58 30.76
N GLU A 723 2.60 23.41 30.19
CA GLU A 723 2.22 24.35 29.11
C GLU A 723 1.87 23.60 27.82
N ALA A 724 2.62 22.54 27.48
CA ALA A 724 2.31 21.67 26.36
C ALA A 724 0.94 20.98 26.52
N VAL A 725 0.60 20.54 27.73
CA VAL A 725 -0.70 19.94 28.05
C VAL A 725 -1.81 20.97 27.97
N THR A 726 -1.67 22.15 28.58
CA THR A 726 -2.71 23.20 28.54
C THR A 726 -3.04 23.63 27.11
N ILE A 727 -2.02 23.87 26.28
CA ILE A 727 -2.25 24.21 24.87
C ILE A 727 -2.82 23.02 24.11
N GLY A 728 -2.32 21.80 24.36
CA GLY A 728 -2.79 20.58 23.73
C GLY A 728 -4.27 20.29 24.00
N GLU A 729 -4.73 20.40 25.26
CA GLU A 729 -6.13 20.25 25.68
C GLU A 729 -7.00 21.28 24.97
N TRP A 730 -6.57 22.54 24.92
CA TRP A 730 -7.30 23.59 24.23
C TRP A 730 -7.45 23.33 22.73
N VAL A 731 -6.35 22.96 22.05
CA VAL A 731 -6.38 22.67 20.60
C VAL A 731 -7.20 21.43 20.28
N ALA A 732 -7.08 20.37 21.09
CA ALA A 732 -7.86 19.14 20.95
C ALA A 732 -9.36 19.41 21.04
N ASN A 733 -9.79 20.09 22.11
CA ASN A 733 -11.20 20.42 22.33
C ASN A 733 -11.73 21.32 21.21
N ARG A 734 -10.97 22.36 20.81
CA ARG A 734 -11.46 23.27 19.78
C ARG A 734 -11.49 22.64 18.40
N SER A 735 -10.55 21.76 18.08
CA SER A 735 -10.56 21.01 16.81
C SER A 735 -11.77 20.08 16.75
N GLU A 736 -12.11 19.40 17.85
CA GLU A 736 -13.32 18.58 17.94
C GLU A 736 -14.59 19.41 17.77
N GLU A 737 -14.71 20.56 18.45
CA GLU A 737 -15.89 21.43 18.36
C GLU A 737 -16.09 22.02 16.95
N LEU A 738 -15.00 22.40 16.27
CA LEU A 738 -15.07 23.07 14.96
C LEU A 738 -15.14 22.11 13.77
N LEU A 739 -14.35 21.03 13.82
CA LEU A 739 -14.16 20.11 12.68
C LEU A 739 -14.86 18.77 12.90
N GLY A 740 -15.24 18.46 14.14
CA GLY A 740 -15.77 17.16 14.54
C GLY A 740 -14.69 16.18 14.98
N ALA A 741 -15.10 15.17 15.75
CA ALA A 741 -14.26 14.10 16.28
C ALA A 741 -13.59 13.24 15.19
N GLU A 742 -14.22 13.11 14.02
CA GLU A 742 -13.74 12.25 12.93
C GLU A 742 -12.79 12.97 11.96
N HIS A 743 -12.55 14.27 12.15
CA HIS A 743 -11.70 15.03 11.23
C HIS A 743 -10.22 14.67 11.41
N PRO A 744 -9.44 14.47 10.32
CA PRO A 744 -8.01 14.10 10.42
C PRO A 744 -7.18 15.04 11.31
N SER A 745 -7.43 16.36 11.24
CA SER A 745 -6.77 17.35 12.10
C SER A 745 -7.12 17.19 13.58
N THR A 746 -8.34 16.77 13.93
CA THR A 746 -8.74 16.48 15.31
C THR A 746 -8.00 15.26 15.83
N LEU A 747 -7.93 14.19 15.03
CA LEU A 747 -7.16 12.99 15.36
C LEU A 747 -5.68 13.30 15.60
N LEU A 748 -5.09 14.19 14.79
CA LEU A 748 -3.71 14.65 14.96
C LEU A 748 -3.54 15.45 16.26
N ALA A 749 -4.47 16.36 16.57
CA ALA A 749 -4.46 17.14 17.81
C ALA A 749 -4.54 16.24 19.05
N TRP A 750 -5.43 15.24 19.02
CA TRP A 750 -5.56 14.25 20.08
C TRP A 750 -4.30 13.39 20.23
N GLY A 751 -3.69 12.93 19.14
CA GLY A 751 -2.42 12.21 19.21
C GLY A 751 -1.30 13.06 19.82
N ASN A 752 -1.21 14.34 19.45
CA ASN A 752 -0.25 15.27 20.04
C ASN A 752 -0.52 15.52 21.54
N LEU A 753 -1.78 15.58 21.95
CA LEU A 753 -2.17 15.68 23.36
C LEU A 753 -1.83 14.40 24.13
N ALA A 754 -2.05 13.22 23.55
CA ALA A 754 -1.67 11.95 24.18
C ALA A 754 -0.16 11.89 24.46
N LEU A 755 0.68 12.35 23.52
CA LEU A 755 2.11 12.51 23.75
C LEU A 755 2.44 13.48 24.89
N SER A 756 1.72 14.61 24.97
CA SER A 756 1.91 15.57 26.06
C SER A 756 1.48 14.98 27.42
N TYR A 757 0.40 14.21 27.48
CA TYR A 757 -0.01 13.48 28.68
C TYR A 757 1.03 12.44 29.10
N GLN A 758 1.56 11.66 28.15
CA GLN A 758 2.60 10.67 28.43
C GLN A 758 3.80 11.34 29.11
N GLN A 759 4.34 12.42 28.51
CA GLN A 759 5.51 13.09 29.06
C GLN A 759 5.23 13.81 30.41
N ALA A 760 3.98 14.22 30.65
CA ALA A 760 3.57 14.75 31.95
C ALA A 760 3.45 13.67 33.05
N GLY A 761 3.52 12.38 32.69
CA GLY A 761 3.27 11.24 33.57
C GLY A 761 1.79 10.90 33.76
N ARG A 762 0.89 11.50 32.95
CA ARG A 762 -0.55 11.24 32.92
C ARG A 762 -0.85 10.01 32.04
N ILE A 763 -0.26 8.87 32.38
CA ILE A 763 -0.16 7.69 31.50
C ILE A 763 -1.54 7.11 31.12
N ASN A 764 -2.47 7.02 32.08
CA ASN A 764 -3.81 6.49 31.80
C ASN A 764 -4.60 7.37 30.81
N GLU A 765 -4.41 8.69 30.88
CA GLU A 765 -5.07 9.62 29.96
C GLU A 765 -4.43 9.57 28.57
N ALA A 766 -3.10 9.41 28.50
CA ALA A 766 -2.40 9.16 27.25
C ALA A 766 -2.88 7.87 26.56
N ILE A 767 -3.01 6.77 27.32
CA ILE A 767 -3.51 5.48 26.81
C ILE A 767 -4.95 5.62 26.33
N THR A 768 -5.84 6.19 27.14
CA THR A 768 -7.27 6.32 26.79
C THR A 768 -7.45 7.10 25.48
N LEU A 769 -6.76 8.24 25.35
CA LEU A 769 -6.81 9.07 24.15
C LEU A 769 -6.11 8.38 22.97
N GLY A 770 -4.98 7.70 23.20
CA GLY A 770 -4.26 6.92 22.20
C GLY A 770 -5.08 5.78 21.60
N GLU A 771 -5.81 5.02 22.43
CA GLU A 771 -6.73 3.96 22.00
C GLU A 771 -7.89 4.51 21.17
N GLN A 772 -8.45 5.67 21.58
CA GLN A 772 -9.50 6.36 20.82
C GLN A 772 -9.01 6.80 19.44
N VAL A 773 -7.87 7.49 19.36
CA VAL A 773 -7.27 7.95 18.09
C VAL A 773 -6.93 6.76 17.20
N THR A 774 -6.36 5.70 17.76
CA THR A 774 -6.02 4.44 17.08
C THR A 774 -7.25 3.83 16.41
N LYS A 775 -8.33 3.61 17.17
CA LYS A 775 -9.56 3.00 16.65
C LYS A 775 -10.19 3.83 15.54
N GLN A 776 -10.25 5.15 15.73
CA GLN A 776 -10.88 6.04 14.76
C GLN A 776 -10.04 6.21 13.49
N SER A 777 -8.73 6.43 13.62
CA SER A 777 -7.82 6.55 12.47
C SER A 777 -7.75 5.26 11.65
N GLU A 778 -7.75 4.08 12.27
CA GLU A 778 -7.81 2.80 11.56
C GLU A 778 -9.12 2.65 10.77
N ARG A 779 -10.27 3.01 11.37
CA ARG A 779 -11.57 2.96 10.68
C ARG A 779 -11.61 3.93 9.49
N LEU A 780 -11.21 5.17 9.71
CA LEU A 780 -11.37 6.27 8.76
C LEU A 780 -10.32 6.25 7.65
N LEU A 781 -9.05 6.12 8.03
CA LEU A 781 -7.89 6.25 7.14
C LEU A 781 -7.34 4.88 6.72
N GLY A 782 -7.66 3.82 7.47
CA GLY A 782 -7.08 2.50 7.29
C GLY A 782 -5.86 2.28 8.18
N SER A 783 -5.50 1.00 8.35
CA SER A 783 -4.41 0.57 9.22
C SER A 783 -3.02 0.91 8.69
N GLU A 784 -2.88 1.10 7.38
CA GLU A 784 -1.61 1.44 6.72
C GLU A 784 -1.33 2.96 6.67
N HIS A 785 -2.25 3.80 7.12
CA HIS A 785 -2.09 5.25 7.00
C HIS A 785 -1.05 5.80 7.99
N PRO A 786 -0.19 6.76 7.59
CA PRO A 786 0.84 7.32 8.47
C PRO A 786 0.33 7.81 9.84
N THR A 787 -0.83 8.49 9.87
CA THR A 787 -1.46 8.95 11.13
C THR A 787 -1.87 7.79 12.03
N THR A 788 -2.43 6.71 11.48
CA THR A 788 -2.81 5.51 12.25
C THR A 788 -1.58 4.86 12.87
N LEU A 789 -0.52 4.72 12.07
CA LEU A 789 0.76 4.16 12.51
C LEU A 789 1.43 5.03 13.58
N ALA A 790 1.31 6.36 13.49
CA ALA A 790 1.79 7.28 14.51
C ALA A 790 0.99 7.13 15.82
N ALA A 791 -0.34 7.03 15.76
CA ALA A 791 -1.19 6.81 16.93
C ALA A 791 -0.85 5.49 17.64
N TRP A 792 -0.66 4.41 16.88
CA TRP A 792 -0.21 3.13 17.43
C TRP A 792 1.17 3.22 18.08
N SER A 793 2.09 4.02 17.50
CA SER A 793 3.42 4.21 18.07
C SER A 793 3.36 4.91 19.43
N ILE A 794 2.47 5.89 19.59
CA ILE A 794 2.22 6.57 20.88
C ILE A 794 1.68 5.60 21.92
N LEU A 795 0.77 4.73 21.50
CA LEU A 795 0.17 3.73 22.38
C LEU A 795 1.20 2.68 22.82
N ALA A 796 2.00 2.18 21.88
CA ALA A 796 3.11 1.27 22.15
C ALA A 796 4.16 1.86 23.08
N SER A 797 4.47 3.16 23.00
CA SER A 797 5.39 3.81 23.95
C SER A 797 4.78 4.04 25.33
N SER A 798 3.45 4.17 25.43
CA SER A 798 2.75 4.46 26.68
C SER A 798 2.48 3.20 27.52
N TYR A 799 2.23 2.05 26.89
CA TYR A 799 1.89 0.82 27.60
C TYR A 799 2.95 0.31 28.60
N PRO A 800 4.26 0.34 28.30
CA PRO A 800 5.29 -0.08 29.25
C PRO A 800 5.30 0.76 30.53
N GLU A 801 4.98 2.07 30.43
CA GLU A 801 4.89 2.96 31.60
C GLU A 801 3.72 2.61 32.53
N ALA A 802 2.70 1.93 32.00
CA ALA A 802 1.61 1.34 32.76
C ALA A 802 1.85 -0.13 33.17
N GLY A 803 3.03 -0.69 32.89
CA GLY A 803 3.36 -2.09 33.14
C GLY A 803 2.75 -3.09 32.14
N ARG A 804 2.14 -2.61 31.05
CA ARG A 804 1.50 -3.42 29.99
C ARG A 804 2.49 -3.77 28.87
N ASN A 805 3.61 -4.40 29.21
CA ASN A 805 4.73 -4.63 28.28
C ASN A 805 4.35 -5.48 27.05
N GLU A 806 3.58 -6.53 27.25
CA GLU A 806 3.11 -7.42 26.19
C GLU A 806 2.26 -6.72 25.13
N GLU A 807 1.35 -5.85 25.55
CA GLU A 807 0.51 -5.08 24.64
C GLU A 807 1.35 -4.09 23.81
N ALA A 808 2.39 -3.53 24.43
CA ALA A 808 3.38 -2.71 23.73
C ALA A 808 4.10 -3.50 22.64
N ILE A 809 4.48 -4.75 22.92
CA ILE A 809 5.13 -5.65 21.95
C ILE A 809 4.19 -5.97 20.80
N ILE A 810 2.96 -6.41 21.08
CA ILE A 810 1.96 -6.78 20.05
C ILE A 810 1.76 -5.63 19.06
N ILE A 811 1.56 -4.41 19.57
CA ILE A 811 1.37 -3.25 18.68
C ILE A 811 2.67 -2.87 17.98
N SER A 812 3.82 -2.89 18.66
CA SER A 812 5.12 -2.60 18.02
C SER A 812 5.43 -3.55 16.86
N GLU A 813 5.14 -4.85 17.02
CA GLU A 813 5.28 -5.86 15.97
C GLU A 813 4.32 -5.57 14.80
N ARG A 814 3.05 -5.27 15.11
CA ARG A 814 2.03 -4.94 14.12
C ARG A 814 2.41 -3.72 13.28
N ILE A 815 2.80 -2.61 13.91
CA ILE A 815 3.24 -1.39 13.20
C ILE A 815 4.47 -1.71 12.35
N THR A 816 5.47 -2.39 12.92
CA THR A 816 6.72 -2.72 12.22
C THR A 816 6.44 -3.51 10.95
N LYS A 817 5.61 -4.56 11.04
CA LYS A 817 5.20 -5.38 9.90
C LYS A 817 4.52 -4.57 8.80
N GLN A 818 3.58 -3.69 9.16
CA GLN A 818 2.91 -2.83 8.19
C GLN A 818 3.84 -1.81 7.53
N SER A 819 4.81 -1.27 8.27
CA SER A 819 5.83 -0.36 7.72
C SER A 819 6.68 -1.05 6.68
N GLU A 820 7.08 -2.29 6.98
CA GLU A 820 7.86 -3.12 6.08
C GLU A 820 7.12 -3.42 4.79
N LYS A 821 5.79 -3.53 4.86
CA LYS A 821 4.92 -3.67 3.69
C LYS A 821 4.91 -2.46 2.81
N LEU A 822 4.66 -1.32 3.45
CA LEU A 822 4.32 -0.10 2.77
C LEU A 822 5.56 0.61 2.21
N LEU A 823 6.63 0.62 3.01
CA LEU A 823 7.83 1.41 2.77
C LEU A 823 9.05 0.52 2.46
N GLY A 824 9.00 -0.77 2.82
CA GLY A 824 10.12 -1.70 2.68
C GLY A 824 10.99 -1.81 3.93
N ALA A 825 11.81 -2.88 3.98
CA ALA A 825 12.64 -3.26 5.14
C ALA A 825 13.66 -2.21 5.59
N LYS A 826 14.19 -1.48 4.61
CA LYS A 826 15.34 -0.58 4.75
C LYS A 826 14.90 0.86 4.90
N HIS A 827 13.62 1.19 4.69
CA HIS A 827 13.16 2.57 4.80
C HIS A 827 13.45 3.16 6.19
N PRO A 828 13.90 4.41 6.31
CA PRO A 828 14.27 5.02 7.59
C PRO A 828 13.16 4.88 8.66
N ASP A 829 11.91 5.18 8.32
CA ASP A 829 10.77 5.05 9.25
C ASP A 829 10.54 3.60 9.71
N THR A 830 10.79 2.61 8.85
CA THR A 830 10.72 1.19 9.21
C THR A 830 11.82 0.85 10.22
N LEU A 831 13.04 1.37 10.03
CA LEU A 831 14.15 1.15 10.95
C LEU A 831 13.90 1.80 12.32
N THR A 832 13.27 2.97 12.35
CA THR A 832 12.85 3.63 13.60
C THR A 832 11.80 2.79 14.33
N ARG A 833 10.80 2.26 13.63
CA ARG A 833 9.76 1.40 14.25
C ARG A 833 10.33 0.10 14.79
N ARG A 834 11.31 -0.51 14.10
CA ARG A 834 12.07 -1.64 14.66
C ARG A 834 12.88 -1.29 15.90
N SER A 835 13.48 -0.09 15.95
CA SER A 835 14.17 0.36 17.16
C SER A 835 13.20 0.49 18.34
N ASN A 836 11.98 0.98 18.08
CA ASN A 836 10.93 1.05 19.10
C ASN A 836 10.52 -0.36 19.55
N LEU A 837 10.36 -1.32 18.62
CA LEU A 837 10.11 -2.73 18.97
C LEU A 837 11.25 -3.34 19.83
N ALA A 838 12.52 -3.08 19.48
CA ALA A 838 13.65 -3.50 20.30
C ALA A 838 13.61 -2.88 21.70
N SER A 839 13.21 -1.61 21.81
CA SER A 839 12.98 -0.96 23.10
C SER A 839 11.87 -1.65 23.90
N SER A 840 10.75 -2.01 23.27
CA SER A 840 9.66 -2.76 23.92
C SER A 840 10.13 -4.11 24.44
N TYR A 841 10.87 -4.89 23.64
CA TYR A 841 11.47 -6.15 24.11
C TYR A 841 12.44 -5.94 25.27
N ARG A 842 13.29 -4.91 25.21
CA ARG A 842 14.24 -4.59 26.28
C ARG A 842 13.52 -4.28 27.59
N THR A 843 12.45 -3.49 27.55
CA THR A 843 11.65 -3.15 28.75
C THR A 843 10.93 -4.37 29.32
N ALA A 844 10.51 -5.30 28.47
CA ALA A 844 9.94 -6.60 28.87
C ALA A 844 11.00 -7.61 29.37
N GLY A 845 12.28 -7.26 29.38
CA GLY A 845 13.37 -8.16 29.78
C GLY A 845 13.82 -9.16 28.69
N ARG A 846 13.22 -9.12 27.50
CA ARG A 846 13.57 -9.93 26.31
C ARG A 846 14.82 -9.37 25.60
N THR A 847 15.92 -9.29 26.34
CA THR A 847 17.14 -8.56 25.95
C THR A 847 17.86 -9.14 24.71
N ASN A 848 17.86 -10.45 24.51
CA ASN A 848 18.50 -11.07 23.34
C ASN A 848 17.78 -10.70 22.02
N GLU A 849 16.45 -10.61 22.06
CA GLU A 849 15.65 -10.20 20.89
C GLU A 849 15.85 -8.72 20.59
N ALA A 850 15.88 -7.87 21.63
CA ALA A 850 16.23 -6.47 21.51
C ALA A 850 17.61 -6.28 20.86
N ILE A 851 18.64 -6.99 21.33
CA ILE A 851 20.00 -6.93 20.78
C ILE A 851 20.02 -7.37 19.31
N THR A 852 19.37 -8.49 18.98
CA THR A 852 19.33 -9.01 17.60
C THR A 852 18.76 -7.99 16.63
N ILE A 853 17.68 -7.30 17.04
CA ILE A 853 17.08 -6.23 16.24
C ILE A 853 17.99 -5.01 16.19
N ASP A 854 18.47 -4.52 17.34
CA ASP A 854 19.30 -3.32 17.46
C ASP A 854 20.61 -3.43 16.64
N GLU A 855 21.29 -4.58 16.67
CA GLU A 855 22.49 -4.84 15.86
C GLU A 855 22.18 -4.76 14.36
N ARG A 856 21.09 -5.40 13.93
CA ARG A 856 20.68 -5.40 12.52
C ARG A 856 20.30 -4.00 12.04
N ILE A 857 19.48 -3.26 12.78
CA ILE A 857 19.04 -1.92 12.36
C ILE A 857 20.15 -0.90 12.44
N THR A 858 21.10 -1.06 13.37
CA THR A 858 22.30 -0.24 13.49
C THR A 858 23.14 -0.37 12.23
N LYS A 859 23.46 -1.60 11.83
CA LYS A 859 24.19 -1.87 10.58
C LYS A 859 23.45 -1.35 9.35
N GLN A 860 22.14 -1.61 9.26
CA GLN A 860 21.34 -1.14 8.12
C GLN A 860 21.24 0.39 8.03
N SER A 861 21.17 1.08 9.17
CA SER A 861 21.12 2.55 9.20
C SER A 861 22.48 3.16 8.86
N ASP A 862 23.58 2.53 9.28
CA ASP A 862 24.93 2.95 8.88
C ASP A 862 25.14 2.78 7.37
N GLU A 863 24.73 1.64 6.79
CA GLU A 863 24.81 1.40 5.34
C GLU A 863 23.94 2.37 4.53
N LEU A 864 22.78 2.79 5.05
CA LEU A 864 21.81 3.61 4.32
C LEU A 864 22.01 5.13 4.51
N LEU A 865 22.16 5.56 5.77
CA LEU A 865 22.19 6.97 6.17
C LEU A 865 23.61 7.44 6.51
N GLY A 866 24.53 6.50 6.75
CA GLY A 866 25.89 6.77 7.22
C GLY A 866 26.01 6.88 8.75
N ALA A 867 27.21 6.60 9.25
CA ALA A 867 27.56 6.62 10.67
C ALA A 867 27.32 7.96 11.38
N LYS A 868 27.39 9.07 10.63
CA LYS A 868 27.25 10.43 11.18
C LYS A 868 25.80 10.89 11.32
N HIS A 869 24.85 10.15 10.77
CA HIS A 869 23.46 10.56 10.75
C HIS A 869 22.84 10.49 12.17
N PRO A 870 22.05 11.50 12.60
CA PRO A 870 21.44 11.52 13.93
C PRO A 870 20.67 10.23 14.28
N GLU A 871 19.89 9.73 13.33
CA GLU A 871 19.13 8.46 13.47
C GLU A 871 20.01 7.21 13.60
N THR A 872 21.21 7.19 12.99
CA THR A 872 22.16 6.07 13.12
C THR A 872 22.78 6.10 14.52
N LEU A 873 23.22 7.28 14.95
CA LEU A 873 23.77 7.49 16.29
C LEU A 873 22.74 7.16 17.39
N ALA A 874 21.47 7.54 17.23
CA ALA A 874 20.40 7.18 18.16
C ALA A 874 20.23 5.66 18.30
N LYS A 875 20.36 4.91 17.20
CA LYS A 875 20.30 3.44 17.23
C LYS A 875 21.52 2.83 17.90
N TRP A 876 22.71 3.41 17.75
CA TRP A 876 23.90 3.00 18.49
C TRP A 876 23.74 3.22 20.00
N VAL A 877 23.15 4.35 20.41
CA VAL A 877 22.80 4.61 21.82
C VAL A 877 21.84 3.55 22.37
N ASN A 878 20.82 3.18 21.58
CA ASN A 878 19.86 2.14 21.95
C ASN A 878 20.54 0.77 22.07
N LEU A 879 21.39 0.39 21.12
CA LEU A 879 22.17 -0.85 21.16
C LEU A 879 23.09 -0.91 22.39
N ALA A 880 23.79 0.17 22.72
CA ALA A 880 24.61 0.25 23.92
C ALA A 880 23.77 0.05 25.20
N SER A 881 22.55 0.62 25.25
CA SER A 881 21.61 0.39 26.34
C SER A 881 21.16 -1.08 26.41
N SER A 882 20.91 -1.72 25.27
CA SER A 882 20.54 -3.13 25.18
C SER A 882 21.68 -4.05 25.67
N TYR A 883 22.93 -3.79 25.28
CA TYR A 883 24.10 -4.51 25.83
C TYR A 883 24.22 -4.33 27.35
N ARG A 884 24.03 -3.10 27.86
CA ARG A 884 24.10 -2.83 29.30
C ARG A 884 23.04 -3.63 30.07
N THR A 885 21.79 -3.62 29.61
CA THR A 885 20.68 -4.36 30.25
C THR A 885 20.88 -5.86 30.20
N ALA A 886 21.54 -6.39 29.16
CA ALA A 886 21.93 -7.80 29.07
C ALA A 886 23.17 -8.18 29.91
N GLY A 887 23.77 -7.24 30.64
CA GLY A 887 25.00 -7.47 31.41
C GLY A 887 26.29 -7.52 30.57
N ARG A 888 26.21 -7.23 29.27
CA ARG A 888 27.36 -7.11 28.34
C ARG A 888 28.02 -5.73 28.48
N ILE A 889 28.45 -5.41 29.71
CA ILE A 889 28.83 -4.03 30.10
C ILE A 889 30.05 -3.51 29.32
N ASN A 890 31.05 -4.35 29.04
CA ASN A 890 32.23 -3.93 28.28
C ASN A 890 31.89 -3.52 26.83
N GLU A 891 30.93 -4.20 26.21
CA GLU A 891 30.46 -3.88 24.86
C GLU A 891 29.62 -2.60 24.88
N ALA A 892 28.79 -2.43 25.92
CA ALA A 892 28.07 -1.18 26.16
C ALA A 892 29.01 0.02 26.36
N ILE A 893 30.12 -0.15 27.10
CA ILE A 893 31.14 0.88 27.28
C ILE A 893 31.83 1.20 25.95
N THR A 894 32.29 0.17 25.24
CA THR A 894 33.04 0.37 23.97
C THR A 894 32.19 1.13 22.95
N LEU A 895 30.93 0.69 22.74
CA LEU A 895 30.02 1.37 21.84
C LEU A 895 29.59 2.74 22.38
N GLY A 896 29.39 2.85 23.70
CA GLY A 896 29.04 4.08 24.40
C GLY A 896 30.08 5.19 24.23
N GLU A 897 31.37 4.88 24.42
CA GLU A 897 32.51 5.79 24.21
C GLU A 897 32.55 6.27 22.74
N GLN A 898 32.34 5.35 21.80
CA GLN A 898 32.32 5.68 20.38
C GLN A 898 31.16 6.61 20.01
N VAL A 899 29.92 6.27 20.42
CA VAL A 899 28.74 7.05 20.05
C VAL A 899 28.71 8.41 20.73
N THR A 900 29.14 8.51 21.99
CA THR A 900 29.30 9.78 22.72
C THR A 900 30.21 10.74 21.98
N LYS A 901 31.38 10.27 21.55
CA LYS A 901 32.35 11.08 20.82
C LYS A 901 31.77 11.56 19.48
N GLN A 902 31.16 10.67 18.71
CA GLN A 902 30.62 11.02 17.40
C GLN A 902 29.39 11.93 17.49
N SER A 903 28.47 11.69 18.43
CA SER A 903 27.30 12.54 18.61
C SER A 903 27.69 13.95 19.03
N GLU A 904 28.68 14.10 19.91
CA GLU A 904 29.20 15.41 20.29
C GLU A 904 29.86 16.13 19.11
N GLU A 905 30.68 15.44 18.33
CA GLU A 905 31.37 16.02 17.16
C GLU A 905 30.41 16.49 16.07
N PHE A 906 29.38 15.69 15.74
CA PHE A 906 28.51 15.96 14.59
C PHE A 906 27.18 16.63 14.92
N LEU A 907 26.61 16.37 16.10
CA LEU A 907 25.32 16.92 16.53
C LEU A 907 25.49 18.05 17.55
N GLY A 908 26.65 18.12 18.21
CA GLY A 908 26.93 19.06 19.30
C GLY A 908 26.55 18.51 20.68
N ALA A 909 27.11 19.14 21.72
CA ALA A 909 26.91 18.80 23.13
C ALA A 909 25.43 18.88 23.58
N ASN A 910 24.67 19.79 22.97
CA ASN A 910 23.31 20.12 23.38
C ASN A 910 22.24 19.27 22.66
N HIS A 911 22.63 18.43 21.71
CA HIS A 911 21.67 17.60 20.98
C HIS A 911 21.12 16.48 21.89
N PRO A 912 19.81 16.17 21.83
CA PRO A 912 19.19 15.15 22.68
C PRO A 912 19.90 13.79 22.63
N THR A 913 20.28 13.31 21.45
CA THR A 913 21.04 12.06 21.28
C THR A 913 22.39 12.07 22.03
N THR A 914 23.11 13.20 22.04
CA THR A 914 24.39 13.34 22.74
C THR A 914 24.20 13.25 24.25
N LEU A 915 23.20 13.96 24.78
CA LEU A 915 22.88 13.93 26.22
C LEU A 915 22.48 12.53 26.70
N VAL A 916 21.69 11.80 25.90
CA VAL A 916 21.32 10.40 26.22
C VAL A 916 22.53 9.47 26.12
N ALA A 917 23.41 9.67 25.13
CA ALA A 917 24.65 8.90 25.00
C ALA A 917 25.55 9.05 26.22
N TRP A 918 25.79 10.29 26.67
CA TRP A 918 26.58 10.59 27.86
C TRP A 918 25.98 9.96 29.12
N GLY A 919 24.67 10.11 29.30
CA GLY A 919 23.95 9.48 30.42
C GLY A 919 24.11 7.96 30.43
N ASN A 920 23.87 7.30 29.29
CA ASN A 920 23.97 5.84 29.18
C ASN A 920 25.40 5.33 29.40
N LEU A 921 26.41 6.05 28.91
CA LEU A 921 27.82 5.71 29.13
C LEU A 921 28.19 5.88 30.62
N ALA A 922 27.74 6.95 31.27
CA ALA A 922 27.96 7.14 32.71
C ALA A 922 27.38 5.98 33.54
N LEU A 923 26.20 5.47 33.17
CA LEU A 923 25.63 4.29 33.82
C LEU A 923 26.46 3.02 33.61
N SER A 924 27.04 2.87 32.42
CA SER A 924 27.88 1.72 32.09
C SER A 924 29.21 1.77 32.85
N TYR A 925 29.83 2.95 32.98
CA TYR A 925 31.01 3.15 33.82
C TYR A 925 30.74 2.85 35.29
N ARG A 926 29.62 3.33 35.85
CA ARG A 926 29.25 3.03 37.24
C ARG A 926 29.08 1.53 37.46
N ALA A 927 28.52 0.80 36.50
CA ALA A 927 28.33 -0.65 36.61
C ALA A 927 29.65 -1.45 36.72
N VAL A 928 30.78 -0.90 36.27
CA VAL A 928 32.11 -1.52 36.41
C VAL A 928 32.99 -0.86 37.48
N GLY A 929 32.42 0.04 38.30
CA GLY A 929 33.15 0.74 39.36
C GLY A 929 34.05 1.90 38.89
N ARG A 930 33.94 2.34 37.62
CA ARG A 930 34.62 3.53 37.08
C ARG A 930 33.89 4.81 37.51
N THR A 931 33.81 5.08 38.83
CA THR A 931 32.91 6.12 39.35
C THR A 931 33.33 7.54 38.97
N ASP A 932 34.63 7.85 38.95
CA ASP A 932 35.10 9.20 38.62
C ASP A 932 34.67 9.61 37.20
N GLU A 933 34.81 8.69 36.24
CA GLU A 933 34.43 8.91 34.85
C GLU A 933 32.90 8.97 34.69
N ALA A 934 32.17 8.11 35.41
CA ALA A 934 30.70 8.17 35.46
C ALA A 934 30.23 9.53 35.99
N MET A 935 30.83 10.02 37.07
CA MET A 935 30.46 11.29 37.69
C MET A 935 30.86 12.49 36.83
N ALA A 936 32.00 12.43 36.14
CA ALA A 936 32.41 13.47 35.19
C ALA A 936 31.40 13.63 34.04
N LEU A 937 31.00 12.52 33.40
CA LEU A 937 30.00 12.54 32.33
C LEU A 937 28.63 13.00 32.82
N LEU A 938 28.19 12.56 34.02
CA LEU A 938 26.89 12.97 34.54
C LEU A 938 26.85 14.47 34.88
N LYS A 939 27.96 15.03 35.40
CA LYS A 939 28.11 16.48 35.62
C LYS A 939 28.11 17.26 34.32
N LEU A 940 28.82 16.77 33.29
CA LEU A 940 28.82 17.38 31.95
C LEU A 940 27.41 17.41 31.37
N THR A 941 26.71 16.27 31.42
CA THR A 941 25.31 16.15 30.96
C THR A 941 24.41 17.14 31.71
N ALA A 942 24.55 17.23 33.03
CA ALA A 942 23.76 18.16 33.85
C ALA A 942 24.04 19.63 33.51
N ALA A 943 25.30 20.00 33.26
CA ALA A 943 25.66 21.37 32.87
C ALA A 943 25.08 21.76 31.51
N SER A 944 25.18 20.88 30.51
CA SER A 944 24.57 21.12 29.18
C SER A 944 23.05 21.21 29.24
N MET A 945 22.40 20.49 30.16
CA MET A 945 20.96 20.63 30.40
C MET A 945 20.61 21.94 31.13
N ASP A 946 21.44 22.41 32.06
CA ASP A 946 21.25 23.71 32.75
C ASP A 946 21.38 24.90 31.77
N ASP A 947 22.34 24.86 30.84
CA ASP A 947 22.57 25.90 29.82
C ASP A 947 21.40 26.05 28.83
N GLN A 948 20.52 25.05 28.73
CA GLN A 948 19.32 25.10 27.87
C GLN A 948 18.14 25.88 28.47
N GLY A 949 18.23 26.42 29.68
CA GLY A 949 17.17 27.28 30.25
C GLY A 949 15.92 26.52 30.69
N ASN A 950 15.81 26.34 32.02
CA ASN A 950 14.73 25.75 32.82
C ASN A 950 13.39 25.33 32.17
N SER A 951 13.06 24.05 32.33
CA SER A 951 11.72 23.46 32.18
C SER A 951 11.41 22.47 33.32
N ASP A 952 10.14 22.22 33.66
CA ASP A 952 9.73 21.32 34.77
C ASP A 952 10.13 19.82 34.60
N THR A 953 10.14 19.26 33.39
CA THR A 953 10.56 17.85 33.18
C THR A 953 12.06 17.66 32.93
N GLN A 954 12.75 18.62 32.29
CA GLN A 954 14.22 18.64 32.32
C GLN A 954 14.67 18.83 33.76
N THR A 955 13.98 19.65 34.56
CA THR A 955 14.22 19.78 36.02
C THR A 955 14.05 18.45 36.75
N ARG A 956 13.11 17.56 36.41
CA ARG A 956 13.02 16.22 37.04
C ARG A 956 14.15 15.29 36.64
N THR A 957 14.50 15.23 35.36
CA THR A 957 15.60 14.37 34.87
C THR A 957 16.94 14.87 35.38
N LEU A 958 17.15 16.18 35.31
CA LEU A 958 18.28 16.90 35.87
C LEU A 958 18.32 16.82 37.39
N ALA A 959 17.18 16.90 38.09
CA ALA A 959 17.12 16.71 39.55
C ALA A 959 17.45 15.27 39.91
N ARG A 960 16.95 14.26 39.18
CA ARG A 960 17.36 12.86 39.35
C ARG A 960 18.84 12.66 39.05
N MET A 961 19.39 13.33 38.05
CA MET A 961 20.83 13.30 37.76
C MET A 961 21.63 13.98 38.87
N LYS A 962 21.24 15.18 39.33
CA LYS A 962 21.85 15.91 40.46
C LYS A 962 21.72 15.11 41.77
N GLU A 963 20.60 14.43 41.99
CA GLU A 963 20.36 13.53 43.12
C GLU A 963 21.24 12.29 43.02
N ARG A 964 21.37 11.67 41.84
CA ARG A 964 22.33 10.56 41.61
C ARG A 964 23.77 11.00 41.78
N ILE A 965 24.15 12.20 41.34
CA ILE A 965 25.48 12.77 41.62
C ILE A 965 25.68 12.86 43.13
N ALA A 966 24.72 13.43 43.86
CA ALA A 966 24.78 13.56 45.31
C ALA A 966 24.72 12.20 46.05
N GLU A 967 24.03 11.21 45.52
CA GLU A 967 23.99 9.84 46.04
C GLU A 967 25.33 9.14 45.83
N TRP A 968 25.89 9.20 44.62
CA TRP A 968 27.19 8.58 44.31
C TRP A 968 28.32 9.24 45.09
N GLN A 969 28.28 10.57 45.26
CA GLN A 969 29.21 11.29 46.12
C GLN A 969 29.13 10.85 47.58
N ARG A 970 27.95 10.50 48.09
CA ARG A 970 27.74 9.98 49.46
C ARG A 970 28.15 8.52 49.62
N GLN A 971 28.12 7.72 48.55
CA GLN A 971 28.51 6.30 48.57
C GLN A 971 30.03 6.11 48.44
N ASP A 972 30.72 7.06 47.82
CA ASP A 972 32.18 7.04 47.62
C ASP A 972 32.95 7.79 48.73
N SER A 973 32.26 8.57 49.58
CA SER A 973 32.77 9.24 50.80
C SER A 973 32.61 8.37 52.04
#